data_AF-A0A8S1GWL8-F1
#
_entry.id   AF-A0A8S1GWL8-F1
#
_cell.length_a   1.000
_cell.length_b   1.000
_cell.length_c   1.000
_cell.angle_alpha   90.00
_cell.angle_beta   90.00
_cell.angle_gamma   90.00
#
_symmetry.space_group_name_H-M   'P 1'
#
loop_
_entity.id
_entity.type
_entity.pdbx_description
1 polymer ?
#
loop_
_entity_poly.entity_id
_entity_poly.type
_entity_poly.pdbx_seq_one_letter_code
_entity_poly.pdbx_strand_id
1 'polypeptide(L)'
;MHKTSTHYTTPPVASRRLRARPYLRWKTFDELFLSRLWGLSTHKVSILNSLSSGDHALVRREQKSRPTTKEKYVPEFAQKLVWWFASKLSYFFDEDYRLELEGFAKTSGLPLGEIVGLNILYDISAFDRQHILSLGCTSIVAENSKGEIFHGRNLDYEMGGLLKNITVYVDFTKGGKILYSGVTFALYNGLLTGQRPGAFTVSLNARYSGAYVYNILMELYTRFRRPVSYFIREVLHNKRTYDEALQAFSTEHLISPSYIVIGGTKSGQGAVVSRNRWKAKDVYTLNWEKKRWFLVETNFDHWNEDHDERRLKAIEELKNVGPVYLNGQSMMKVISSHPVNNNMTIFSSSFSAKYPNLILPYATRQHQHSSTLLIMHHGDVPLPVPYNSRLGQPLQAGQTLNIHGRINEGAQVAELNLLHGANEIGPLSQVILHLKLNFHDKKFIMNTFTDGAWGKEERESMPFKAGHEFDLRIRVLEESLEVSADGKKIHEFKHRLPYNSIEFLQFKGDATLTGVHWGGRFYQIPWETAFPHGSLGSGQRIHLYGVPKGDRWNFDLLARNGDILFHLNPRFKEKTIVRNAHKNGFWEKEEREGDFPLEKERGFDMTIVNEPYSIQIFINNQRFGTFEHRTPNPESDYIGMRIDGDIEMTGIEFSH
;
A
#
# COMPACT_ATOMS: atom_id res chain seq x y z
N MET A 1 -5.14 -22.86 17.34
CA MET A 1 -5.94 -22.07 16.38
C MET A 1 -5.13 -20.84 15.98
N HIS A 2 -4.48 -20.89 14.82
CA HIS A 2 -3.64 -19.80 14.33
C HIS A 2 -4.51 -18.65 13.82
N LYS A 3 -4.42 -17.47 14.44
CA LYS A 3 -4.99 -16.23 13.89
C LYS A 3 -3.99 -15.63 12.90
N THR A 4 -4.28 -15.75 11.62
CA THR A 4 -3.59 -15.04 10.53
C THR A 4 -3.92 -13.55 10.62
N SER A 5 -2.92 -12.69 10.85
CA SER A 5 -3.08 -11.23 10.73
C SER A 5 -2.94 -10.82 9.27
N THR A 6 -4.02 -10.35 8.65
CA THR A 6 -4.02 -9.68 7.35
C THR A 6 -3.49 -8.26 7.51
N HIS A 7 -2.35 -7.95 6.87
CA HIS A 7 -1.84 -6.57 6.77
C HIS A 7 -2.50 -5.86 5.59
N TYR A 8 -2.85 -4.58 5.73
CA TYR A 8 -3.52 -3.79 4.69
C TYR A 8 -2.56 -2.72 4.13
N THR A 9 -2.32 -2.68 2.82
CA THR A 9 -1.45 -1.68 2.15
C THR A 9 -2.21 -0.92 1.07
N THR A 10 -2.10 0.41 1.02
CA THR A 10 -2.73 1.22 -0.05
C THR A 10 -2.11 0.93 -1.44
N PRO A 11 -2.89 0.61 -2.48
CA PRO A 11 -2.41 0.47 -3.84
C PRO A 11 -1.70 1.73 -4.37
N PRO A 12 -0.68 1.59 -5.24
CA PRO A 12 -0.02 2.73 -5.86
C PRO A 12 -1.00 3.56 -6.71
N VAL A 13 -0.86 4.89 -6.62
CA VAL A 13 -1.67 5.86 -7.36
C VAL A 13 -1.03 6.15 -8.72
N ALA A 14 -1.82 6.07 -9.79
CA ALA A 14 -1.40 6.37 -11.14
C ALA A 14 -2.32 7.41 -11.79
N SER A 15 -1.77 8.42 -12.46
CA SER A 15 -2.57 9.37 -13.24
C SER A 15 -2.55 9.02 -14.73
N ARG A 16 -3.70 9.12 -15.40
CA ARG A 16 -3.89 8.84 -16.83
C ARG A 16 -4.53 10.04 -17.52
N ARG A 17 -3.79 10.69 -18.41
CA ARG A 17 -4.29 11.81 -19.20
C ARG A 17 -5.12 11.28 -20.37
N LEU A 18 -6.44 11.48 -20.35
CA LEU A 18 -7.34 11.02 -21.42
C LEU A 18 -7.05 11.69 -22.79
N ARG A 19 -6.38 12.85 -22.79
CA ARG A 19 -5.90 13.53 -24.00
C ARG A 19 -4.65 12.89 -24.62
N ALA A 20 -3.94 12.01 -23.91
CA ALA A 20 -2.81 11.28 -24.50
C ALA A 20 -3.32 10.25 -25.51
N ARG A 21 -2.49 9.96 -26.52
CA ARG A 21 -2.78 8.91 -27.51
C ARG A 21 -3.05 7.59 -26.76
N PRO A 22 -4.12 6.84 -27.06
CA PRO A 22 -4.54 5.70 -26.26
C PRO A 22 -3.42 4.66 -26.02
N TYR A 23 -2.63 4.34 -27.04
CA TYR A 23 -1.49 3.41 -26.94
C TYR A 23 -0.33 3.87 -26.05
N LEU A 24 -0.31 5.14 -25.61
CA LEU A 24 0.69 5.70 -24.69
C LEU A 24 0.14 5.95 -23.29
N ARG A 25 -1.18 5.86 -23.07
CA ARG A 25 -1.81 6.24 -21.80
C ARG A 25 -1.21 5.49 -20.61
N TRP A 26 -0.76 4.25 -20.83
CA TRP A 26 -0.26 3.36 -19.78
C TRP A 26 1.27 3.14 -19.79
N LYS A 27 1.96 3.59 -20.85
CA LYS A 27 3.36 3.25 -21.15
C LYS A 27 4.32 3.46 -19.96
N THR A 28 4.37 4.67 -19.39
CA THR A 28 5.30 4.99 -18.29
C THR A 28 5.04 4.19 -17.02
N PHE A 29 3.79 3.84 -16.76
CA PHE A 29 3.43 3.05 -15.58
C PHE A 29 3.77 1.58 -15.81
N ASP A 30 3.41 1.03 -16.96
CA ASP A 30 3.66 -0.37 -17.25
C ASP A 30 5.17 -0.65 -17.37
N GLU A 31 5.98 0.26 -17.93
CA GLU A 31 7.45 0.10 -17.97
C GLU A 31 8.08 0.01 -16.56
N LEU A 32 7.64 0.86 -15.64
CA LEU A 32 8.06 0.85 -14.23
C LEU A 32 7.53 -0.37 -13.46
N PHE A 33 6.38 -0.90 -13.87
CA PHE A 33 5.69 -1.97 -13.18
C PHE A 33 6.13 -3.36 -13.66
N LEU A 34 6.36 -3.51 -14.97
CA LEU A 34 6.88 -4.73 -15.60
C LEU A 34 8.36 -4.97 -15.22
N SER A 35 9.15 -3.91 -15.06
CA SER A 35 10.52 -4.06 -14.54
C SER A 35 10.56 -4.64 -13.13
N ARG A 36 9.55 -4.33 -12.30
CA ARG A 36 9.37 -4.86 -10.93
C ARG A 36 8.85 -6.31 -10.90
N LEU A 37 7.92 -6.67 -11.80
CA LEU A 37 7.31 -8.02 -11.83
C LEU A 37 8.20 -9.10 -12.42
N TRP A 38 8.96 -8.78 -13.48
CA TRP A 38 9.69 -9.78 -14.26
C TRP A 38 11.15 -9.96 -13.85
N GLY A 39 11.64 -9.24 -12.83
CA GLY A 39 13.03 -9.33 -12.38
C GLY A 39 14.06 -9.14 -13.51
N LEU A 40 13.74 -8.33 -14.52
CA LEU A 40 14.58 -8.19 -15.70
C LEU A 40 15.77 -7.29 -15.38
N SER A 41 16.94 -7.93 -15.32
CA SER A 41 18.24 -7.28 -15.28
C SER A 41 18.37 -6.20 -16.36
N THR A 42 19.23 -5.22 -16.08
CA THR A 42 19.56 -4.02 -16.85
C THR A 42 20.05 -4.22 -18.29
N HIS A 43 19.88 -5.40 -18.90
CA HIS A 43 20.36 -5.73 -20.24
C HIS A 43 19.39 -5.45 -21.40
N LYS A 44 18.21 -4.85 -21.16
CA LYS A 44 17.25 -4.50 -22.23
C LYS A 44 17.07 -3.00 -22.49
N VAL A 45 17.86 -2.15 -21.83
CA VAL A 45 17.94 -0.71 -22.15
C VAL A 45 18.77 -0.47 -23.43
N SER A 46 19.63 -1.42 -23.84
CA SER A 46 20.41 -1.32 -25.09
C SER A 46 19.56 -1.49 -26.36
N ILE A 47 18.40 -2.17 -26.28
CA ILE A 47 17.48 -2.37 -27.42
C ILE A 47 16.74 -1.07 -27.76
N LEU A 48 16.49 -0.20 -26.78
CA LEU A 48 15.84 1.09 -27.00
C LEU A 48 16.79 2.13 -27.61
N ASN A 49 18.10 2.01 -27.37
CA ASN A 49 19.10 2.90 -27.97
C ASN A 49 19.44 2.54 -29.44
N SER A 50 19.34 1.26 -29.83
CA SER A 50 19.56 0.84 -31.23
C SER A 50 18.36 1.11 -32.15
N LEU A 51 17.18 1.40 -31.60
CA LEU A 51 16.01 1.82 -32.37
C LEU A 51 16.10 3.27 -32.90
N SER A 52 17.14 4.02 -32.53
CA SER A 52 17.42 5.35 -33.10
C SER A 52 18.29 5.32 -34.37
N SER A 53 18.92 4.18 -34.70
CA SER A 53 19.92 4.09 -35.78
C SER A 53 19.51 3.24 -37.00
N GLY A 54 18.29 2.70 -37.04
CA GLY A 54 17.70 2.17 -38.28
C GLY A 54 18.33 0.90 -38.87
N ASP A 55 19.03 0.09 -38.08
CA ASP A 55 19.77 -1.06 -38.61
C ASP A 55 18.99 -2.39 -38.48
N HIS A 56 18.38 -2.83 -39.59
CA HIS A 56 17.44 -3.98 -39.63
C HIS A 56 18.11 -5.37 -39.61
N ALA A 57 19.45 -5.46 -39.62
CA ALA A 57 20.18 -6.72 -39.72
C ALA A 57 20.38 -7.45 -38.36
N LEU A 58 20.44 -6.73 -37.23
CA LEU A 58 20.57 -7.30 -35.89
C LEU A 58 19.24 -7.87 -35.34
N VAL A 59 18.11 -7.30 -35.74
CA VAL A 59 16.74 -7.72 -35.34
C VAL A 59 16.43 -9.17 -35.77
N ARG A 60 16.98 -9.63 -36.89
CA ARG A 60 16.78 -11.01 -37.37
C ARG A 60 17.66 -12.04 -36.67
N ARG A 61 18.80 -11.64 -36.10
CA ARG A 61 19.72 -12.56 -35.41
C ARG A 61 19.29 -12.84 -33.96
N GLU A 62 18.64 -11.90 -33.28
CA GLU A 62 18.18 -12.07 -31.89
C GLU A 62 16.74 -12.59 -31.73
N GLN A 63 15.95 -12.68 -32.81
CA GLN A 63 14.66 -13.42 -32.76
C GLN A 63 14.83 -14.93 -32.48
N LYS A 64 16.07 -15.46 -32.53
CA LYS A 64 16.39 -16.85 -32.21
C LYS A 64 16.69 -17.11 -30.73
N SER A 65 16.90 -16.09 -29.89
CA SER A 65 17.08 -16.23 -28.44
C SER A 65 15.85 -15.70 -27.69
N ARG A 66 14.69 -16.32 -27.94
CA ARG A 66 13.51 -16.14 -27.08
C ARG A 66 13.77 -16.81 -25.73
N PRO A 67 13.38 -16.19 -24.59
CA PRO A 67 13.25 -16.94 -23.36
C PRO A 67 12.15 -17.99 -23.58
N THR A 68 12.50 -19.26 -23.40
CA THR A 68 11.54 -20.37 -23.37
C THR A 68 10.76 -20.30 -22.06
N THR A 69 9.84 -19.35 -21.91
CA THR A 69 8.88 -19.38 -20.82
C THR A 69 7.74 -20.32 -21.22
N LYS A 70 7.77 -21.53 -20.66
CA LYS A 70 6.70 -22.55 -20.76
C LYS A 70 5.45 -22.19 -19.95
N GLU A 71 5.39 -21.03 -19.30
CA GLU A 71 4.23 -20.59 -18.53
C GLU A 71 3.24 -19.85 -19.43
N LYS A 72 2.04 -20.42 -19.59
CA LYS A 72 0.92 -19.81 -20.31
C LYS A 72 -0.03 -19.20 -19.27
N TYR A 73 -0.39 -17.92 -19.39
CA TYR A 73 -1.26 -17.23 -18.41
C TYR A 73 -2.75 -17.48 -18.66
N VAL A 74 -3.12 -17.73 -19.92
CA VAL A 74 -4.45 -18.19 -20.30
C VAL A 74 -4.52 -19.73 -20.23
N PRO A 75 -5.48 -20.33 -19.50
CA PRO A 75 -5.66 -21.78 -19.44
C PRO A 75 -5.80 -22.42 -20.82
N GLU A 76 -5.30 -23.65 -21.01
CA GLU A 76 -5.25 -24.30 -22.32
C GLU A 76 -6.62 -24.43 -22.99
N PHE A 77 -7.68 -24.66 -22.20
CA PHE A 77 -9.05 -24.76 -22.72
C PHE A 77 -9.56 -23.44 -23.32
N ALA A 78 -9.04 -22.29 -22.86
CA ALA A 78 -9.49 -20.96 -23.27
C ALA A 78 -8.65 -20.36 -24.42
N GLN A 79 -7.44 -20.88 -24.68
CA GLN A 79 -6.49 -20.29 -25.65
C GLN A 79 -7.06 -20.13 -27.06
N LYS A 80 -7.78 -21.14 -27.58
CA LYS A 80 -8.38 -21.07 -28.93
C LYS A 80 -9.41 -19.94 -29.03
N LEU A 81 -10.21 -19.76 -27.99
CA LEU A 81 -11.23 -18.72 -27.92
C LEU A 81 -10.58 -17.34 -27.81
N VAL A 82 -9.64 -17.17 -26.88
CA VAL A 82 -9.00 -15.87 -26.66
C VAL A 82 -8.21 -15.45 -27.90
N TRP A 83 -7.54 -16.36 -28.62
CA TRP A 83 -6.74 -15.98 -29.79
C TRP A 83 -7.64 -15.63 -30.97
N TRP A 84 -8.81 -16.27 -31.06
CA TRP A 84 -9.87 -15.85 -31.98
C TRP A 84 -10.39 -14.44 -31.63
N PHE A 85 -10.69 -14.15 -30.37
CA PHE A 85 -11.10 -12.81 -29.90
C PHE A 85 -10.04 -11.76 -30.21
N ALA A 86 -8.76 -12.05 -29.93
CA ALA A 86 -7.64 -11.16 -30.20
C ALA A 86 -7.49 -10.86 -31.70
N SER A 87 -7.81 -11.82 -32.58
CA SER A 87 -7.81 -11.61 -34.04
C SER A 87 -8.95 -10.71 -34.54
N LYS A 88 -9.93 -10.40 -33.68
CA LYS A 88 -11.14 -9.64 -34.01
C LYS A 88 -11.35 -8.43 -33.07
N LEU A 89 -10.29 -7.90 -32.46
CA LEU A 89 -10.41 -6.82 -31.48
C LEU A 89 -11.19 -5.59 -31.95
N SER A 90 -11.02 -5.18 -33.21
CA SER A 90 -11.74 -4.04 -33.80
C SER A 90 -13.26 -4.26 -33.91
N TYR A 91 -13.72 -5.50 -33.84
CA TYR A 91 -15.14 -5.83 -33.81
C TYR A 91 -15.73 -5.73 -32.39
N PHE A 92 -14.92 -6.00 -31.37
CA PHE A 92 -15.37 -6.12 -29.97
C PHE A 92 -15.04 -4.91 -29.09
N PHE A 93 -14.06 -4.10 -29.47
CA PHE A 93 -13.60 -2.98 -28.66
C PHE A 93 -13.56 -1.70 -29.49
N ASP A 94 -14.02 -0.61 -28.89
CA ASP A 94 -13.83 0.73 -29.44
C ASP A 94 -12.34 1.03 -29.63
N GLU A 95 -12.03 1.90 -30.58
CA GLU A 95 -10.66 2.17 -31.02
C GLU A 95 -9.71 2.51 -29.88
N ASP A 96 -10.14 3.35 -28.93
CA ASP A 96 -9.36 3.75 -27.77
C ASP A 96 -8.96 2.55 -26.88
N TYR A 97 -9.91 1.66 -26.60
CA TYR A 97 -9.66 0.47 -25.77
C TYR A 97 -8.76 -0.53 -26.48
N ARG A 98 -8.97 -0.75 -27.78
CA ARG A 98 -8.11 -1.60 -28.61
C ARG A 98 -6.67 -1.09 -28.61
N LEU A 99 -6.49 0.21 -28.84
CA LEU A 99 -5.16 0.82 -28.87
C LEU A 99 -4.46 0.78 -27.51
N GLU A 100 -5.20 0.87 -26.40
CA GLU A 100 -4.64 0.66 -25.06
C GLU A 100 -4.16 -0.80 -24.87
N LEU A 101 -4.94 -1.80 -25.32
CA LEU A 101 -4.53 -3.23 -25.28
C LEU A 101 -3.28 -3.51 -26.14
N GLU A 102 -3.20 -2.91 -27.33
CA GLU A 102 -2.02 -2.98 -28.19
C GLU A 102 -0.81 -2.29 -27.54
N GLY A 103 -1.04 -1.17 -26.84
CA GLY A 103 -0.03 -0.49 -26.03
C GLY A 103 0.52 -1.38 -24.93
N PHE A 104 -0.35 -2.11 -24.20
CA PHE A 104 0.05 -3.09 -23.20
C PHE A 104 0.90 -4.20 -23.80
N ALA A 105 0.47 -4.81 -24.91
CA ALA A 105 1.21 -5.89 -25.57
C ALA A 105 2.59 -5.41 -26.03
N LYS A 106 2.66 -4.22 -26.62
CA LYS A 106 3.92 -3.61 -27.07
C LYS A 106 4.87 -3.32 -25.90
N THR A 107 4.36 -2.82 -24.79
CA THR A 107 5.18 -2.41 -23.64
C THR A 107 5.63 -3.60 -22.80
N SER A 108 4.75 -4.58 -22.60
CA SER A 108 5.05 -5.82 -21.87
C SER A 108 5.87 -6.83 -22.65
N GLY A 109 5.84 -6.78 -23.98
CA GLY A 109 6.38 -7.83 -24.83
C GLY A 109 5.53 -9.11 -24.81
N LEU A 110 4.38 -9.11 -24.14
CA LEU A 110 3.45 -10.24 -24.14
C LEU A 110 2.67 -10.30 -25.47
N PRO A 111 2.30 -11.52 -25.93
CA PRO A 111 1.40 -11.67 -27.05
C PRO A 111 0.08 -10.94 -26.78
N LEU A 112 -0.44 -10.23 -27.79
CA LEU A 112 -1.72 -9.51 -27.68
C LEU A 112 -2.86 -10.44 -27.20
N GLY A 113 -2.85 -11.70 -27.62
CA GLY A 113 -3.80 -12.71 -27.13
C GLY A 113 -3.81 -12.86 -25.60
N GLU A 114 -2.64 -12.92 -24.96
CA GLU A 114 -2.53 -13.03 -23.50
C GLU A 114 -3.10 -11.79 -22.81
N ILE A 115 -2.76 -10.59 -23.30
CA ILE A 115 -3.29 -9.32 -22.77
C ILE A 115 -4.82 -9.29 -22.88
N VAL A 116 -5.35 -9.69 -24.03
CA VAL A 116 -6.81 -9.74 -24.26
C VAL A 116 -7.44 -10.73 -23.29
N GLY A 117 -6.86 -11.92 -23.14
CA GLY A 117 -7.33 -12.96 -22.22
C GLY A 117 -7.43 -12.48 -20.79
N LEU A 118 -6.41 -11.80 -20.28
CA LEU A 118 -6.41 -11.18 -18.95
C LEU A 118 -7.53 -10.15 -18.80
N ASN A 119 -7.82 -9.38 -19.86
CA ASN A 119 -8.80 -8.30 -19.82
C ASN A 119 -10.26 -8.77 -19.92
N ILE A 120 -10.50 -9.96 -20.49
CA ILE A 120 -11.83 -10.58 -20.57
C ILE A 120 -12.00 -11.76 -19.61
N LEU A 121 -11.04 -11.96 -18.69
CA LEU A 121 -11.01 -13.10 -17.78
C LEU A 121 -12.27 -13.18 -16.91
N TYR A 122 -12.73 -12.04 -16.38
CA TYR A 122 -14.01 -11.95 -15.65
C TYR A 122 -15.16 -12.47 -16.50
N ASP A 123 -15.30 -11.95 -17.72
CA ASP A 123 -16.41 -12.30 -18.59
C ASP A 123 -16.36 -13.78 -18.94
N ILE A 124 -15.19 -14.37 -19.22
CA ILE A 124 -14.99 -15.81 -19.47
C ILE A 124 -15.33 -16.64 -18.22
N SER A 125 -14.80 -16.27 -17.06
CA SER A 125 -15.00 -17.01 -15.80
C SER A 125 -16.45 -16.99 -15.30
N ALA A 126 -17.23 -15.97 -15.66
CA ALA A 126 -18.67 -15.92 -15.40
C ALA A 126 -19.46 -17.01 -16.15
N PHE A 127 -18.89 -17.69 -17.14
CA PHE A 127 -19.50 -18.82 -17.86
C PHE A 127 -19.20 -20.19 -17.26
N ASP A 128 -18.24 -20.29 -16.35
CA ASP A 128 -17.74 -21.59 -15.90
C ASP A 128 -18.64 -22.23 -14.82
N ARG A 129 -19.00 -23.50 -15.05
CA ARG A 129 -19.80 -24.34 -14.14
C ARG A 129 -18.96 -25.04 -13.07
N GLN A 130 -17.65 -25.16 -13.26
CA GLN A 130 -16.77 -25.98 -12.42
C GLN A 130 -16.03 -25.19 -11.34
N HIS A 131 -16.22 -23.86 -11.25
CA HIS A 131 -15.43 -23.00 -10.38
C HIS A 131 -13.91 -23.17 -10.60
N ILE A 132 -13.47 -23.25 -11.87
CA ILE A 132 -12.04 -23.29 -12.26
C ILE A 132 -11.28 -22.08 -11.69
N LEU A 133 -11.97 -20.96 -11.44
CA LEU A 133 -11.49 -19.83 -10.65
C LEU A 133 -12.55 -19.46 -9.61
N SER A 134 -12.22 -19.55 -8.32
CA SER A 134 -13.10 -19.01 -7.27
C SER A 134 -13.12 -17.48 -7.30
N LEU A 135 -14.32 -16.93 -7.52
CA LEU A 135 -14.61 -15.49 -7.51
C LEU A 135 -15.55 -15.18 -6.35
N GLY A 136 -15.12 -14.29 -5.46
CA GLY A 136 -15.96 -13.72 -4.41
C GLY A 136 -15.98 -12.22 -4.52
N CYS A 137 -17.12 -11.58 -4.29
CA CYS A 137 -17.20 -10.13 -4.13
C CYS A 137 -18.17 -9.82 -3.00
N THR A 138 -17.93 -8.76 -2.24
CA THR A 138 -18.94 -8.16 -1.36
C THR A 138 -18.99 -6.68 -1.64
N SER A 139 -20.17 -6.14 -1.91
CA SER A 139 -20.40 -4.72 -2.17
C SER A 139 -21.53 -4.22 -1.29
N ILE A 140 -21.38 -3.03 -0.74
CA ILE A 140 -22.32 -2.41 0.18
C ILE A 140 -22.56 -0.98 -0.27
N VAL A 141 -23.82 -0.58 -0.40
CA VAL A 141 -24.20 0.83 -0.52
C VAL A 141 -25.13 1.17 0.64
N ALA A 142 -24.79 2.21 1.38
CA ALA A 142 -25.51 2.57 2.59
C ALA A 142 -25.62 4.09 2.76
N GLU A 143 -26.71 4.50 3.41
CA GLU A 143 -27.08 5.87 3.71
C GLU A 143 -27.04 6.10 5.22
N ASN A 144 -26.37 7.17 5.64
CA ASN A 144 -26.35 7.54 7.05
C ASN A 144 -27.54 8.44 7.43
N SER A 145 -27.71 8.72 8.72
CA SER A 145 -28.76 9.59 9.26
C SER A 145 -28.78 11.03 8.72
N LYS A 146 -27.70 11.46 8.07
CA LYS A 146 -27.57 12.78 7.42
C LYS A 146 -27.90 12.73 5.92
N GLY A 147 -28.35 11.59 5.40
CA GLY A 147 -28.66 11.39 3.99
C GLY A 147 -27.42 11.23 3.11
N GLU A 148 -26.28 10.85 3.68
CA GLU A 148 -25.01 10.71 2.97
C GLU A 148 -24.76 9.26 2.56
N ILE A 149 -24.31 9.08 1.32
CA ILE A 149 -24.10 7.76 0.72
C ILE A 149 -22.63 7.33 0.84
N PHE A 150 -22.42 6.14 1.37
CA PHE A 150 -21.13 5.44 1.46
C PHE A 150 -21.20 4.12 0.69
N HIS A 151 -20.11 3.80 -0.01
CA HIS A 151 -19.98 2.60 -0.81
C HIS A 151 -18.75 1.81 -0.33
N GLY A 152 -18.94 0.56 0.07
CA GLY A 152 -17.88 -0.38 0.47
C GLY A 152 -17.77 -1.56 -0.50
N ARG A 153 -16.56 -2.10 -0.72
CA ARG A 153 -16.30 -3.20 -1.65
C ARG A 153 -15.12 -4.06 -1.20
N ASN A 154 -15.28 -5.38 -1.23
CA ASN A 154 -14.19 -6.36 -1.33
C ASN A 154 -14.20 -7.04 -2.70
N LEU A 155 -13.03 -7.21 -3.31
CA LEU A 155 -12.83 -8.05 -4.50
C LEU A 155 -12.01 -9.27 -4.09
N ASP A 156 -12.58 -10.46 -4.23
CA ASP A 156 -11.95 -11.74 -3.86
C ASP A 156 -11.65 -12.57 -5.12
N TYR A 157 -10.41 -13.06 -5.21
CA TYR A 157 -9.92 -13.87 -6.32
C TYR A 157 -8.92 -14.92 -5.80
N GLU A 158 -8.98 -16.13 -6.35
CA GLU A 158 -8.07 -17.23 -5.96
C GLU A 158 -6.59 -16.96 -6.32
N MET A 159 -6.32 -16.14 -7.35
CA MET A 159 -4.97 -15.70 -7.75
C MET A 159 -4.43 -14.55 -6.88
N GLY A 160 -4.52 -14.74 -5.55
CA GLY A 160 -4.22 -13.74 -4.53
C GLY A 160 -2.89 -13.01 -4.71
N GLY A 161 -1.78 -13.76 -4.76
CA GLY A 161 -0.43 -13.20 -4.73
C GLY A 161 -0.12 -12.27 -5.91
N LEU A 162 -0.50 -12.66 -7.13
CA LEU A 162 -0.24 -11.86 -8.32
C LEU A 162 -1.17 -10.63 -8.36
N LEU A 163 -2.47 -10.82 -8.19
CA LEU A 163 -3.45 -9.74 -8.34
C LEU A 163 -3.27 -8.63 -7.29
N LYS A 164 -2.87 -9.00 -6.06
CA LYS A 164 -2.53 -8.03 -5.00
C LYS A 164 -1.36 -7.13 -5.39
N ASN A 165 -0.31 -7.71 -5.98
CA ASN A 165 0.89 -6.97 -6.39
C ASN A 165 0.65 -6.05 -7.59
N ILE A 166 -0.33 -6.39 -8.44
CA ILE A 166 -0.69 -5.61 -9.62
C ILE A 166 -1.91 -4.71 -9.43
N THR A 167 -2.49 -4.64 -8.22
CA THR A 167 -3.60 -3.74 -7.92
C THR A 167 -3.13 -2.29 -7.91
N VAL A 168 -3.87 -1.41 -8.59
CA VAL A 168 -3.52 0.00 -8.80
C VAL A 168 -4.75 0.88 -8.63
N TYR A 169 -4.57 2.07 -8.07
CA TYR A 169 -5.58 3.12 -8.08
C TYR A 169 -5.27 4.11 -9.20
N VAL A 170 -6.26 4.44 -10.03
CA VAL A 170 -6.04 5.21 -11.26
C VAL A 170 -6.98 6.41 -11.34
N ASP A 171 -6.39 7.60 -11.50
CA ASP A 171 -7.10 8.84 -11.81
C ASP A 171 -7.11 9.11 -13.31
N PHE A 172 -8.30 9.15 -13.92
CA PHE A 172 -8.46 9.52 -15.33
C PHE A 172 -8.75 11.00 -15.44
N THR A 173 -7.79 11.76 -16.00
CA THR A 173 -7.83 13.22 -16.03
C THR A 173 -8.16 13.78 -17.42
N LYS A 174 -8.96 14.84 -17.46
CA LYS A 174 -9.27 15.63 -18.67
C LYS A 174 -9.08 17.11 -18.37
N GLY A 175 -8.15 17.76 -19.07
CA GLY A 175 -7.83 19.17 -18.84
C GLY A 175 -7.23 19.45 -17.45
N GLY A 176 -6.42 18.53 -16.92
CA GLY A 176 -5.77 18.65 -15.61
C GLY A 176 -6.66 18.35 -14.40
N LYS A 177 -7.96 18.09 -14.61
CA LYS A 177 -8.91 17.71 -13.55
C LYS A 177 -9.26 16.22 -13.64
N ILE A 178 -9.47 15.58 -12.49
CA ILE A 178 -9.97 14.21 -12.40
C ILE A 178 -11.40 14.18 -12.96
N LEU A 179 -11.63 13.35 -13.98
CA LEU A 179 -12.95 13.11 -14.54
C LEU A 179 -13.65 11.96 -13.82
N TYR A 180 -12.90 10.87 -13.60
CA TYR A 180 -13.31 9.71 -12.81
C TYR A 180 -12.06 8.97 -12.34
N SER A 181 -12.22 8.11 -11.35
CA SER A 181 -11.13 7.30 -10.80
C SER A 181 -11.60 5.87 -10.55
N GLY A 182 -10.67 4.94 -10.39
CA GLY A 182 -11.02 3.56 -10.05
C GLY A 182 -9.86 2.72 -9.58
N VAL A 183 -10.20 1.58 -8.97
CA VAL A 183 -9.24 0.54 -8.59
C VAL A 183 -9.27 -0.52 -9.67
N THR A 184 -8.11 -0.87 -10.21
CA THR A 184 -7.93 -1.83 -11.30
C THR A 184 -6.60 -2.55 -11.19
N PHE A 185 -6.19 -3.26 -12.23
CA PHE A 185 -4.92 -3.97 -12.28
C PHE A 185 -3.99 -3.39 -13.36
N ALA A 186 -2.68 -3.49 -13.16
CA ALA A 186 -1.72 -3.25 -14.24
C ALA A 186 -2.02 -4.19 -15.43
N LEU A 187 -1.80 -3.72 -16.66
CA LEU A 187 -2.20 -4.40 -17.91
C LEU A 187 -3.71 -4.62 -18.08
N TYR A 188 -4.56 -4.06 -17.21
CA TYR A 188 -6.01 -4.13 -17.31
C TYR A 188 -6.61 -2.74 -17.54
N ASN A 189 -7.33 -2.55 -18.64
CA ASN A 189 -7.90 -1.23 -18.99
C ASN A 189 -9.43 -1.12 -18.76
N GLY A 190 -10.08 -2.16 -18.24
CA GLY A 190 -11.43 -2.03 -17.68
C GLY A 190 -11.44 -1.44 -16.26
N LEU A 191 -12.64 -1.22 -15.70
CA LEU A 191 -12.82 -0.89 -14.28
C LEU A 191 -13.84 -1.82 -13.62
N LEU A 192 -13.48 -2.38 -12.47
CA LEU A 192 -14.37 -3.19 -11.63
C LEU A 192 -14.95 -2.38 -10.46
N THR A 193 -14.23 -1.34 -10.05
CA THR A 193 -14.58 -0.44 -8.94
C THR A 193 -14.17 0.96 -9.34
N GLY A 194 -15.06 1.94 -9.16
CA GLY A 194 -14.72 3.32 -9.50
C GLY A 194 -15.70 4.36 -9.00
N GLN A 195 -15.32 5.61 -9.19
CA GLN A 195 -16.13 6.76 -8.83
C GLN A 195 -16.02 7.87 -9.87
N ARG A 196 -17.11 8.59 -10.05
CA ARG A 196 -17.17 9.87 -10.73
C ARG A 196 -17.41 10.94 -9.65
N PRO A 197 -16.38 11.77 -9.33
CA PRO A 197 -16.48 12.78 -8.29
C PRO A 197 -17.73 13.67 -8.42
N GLY A 198 -18.48 13.82 -7.34
CA GLY A 198 -19.70 14.61 -7.28
C GLY A 198 -20.93 13.99 -7.95
N ALA A 199 -20.83 12.79 -8.53
CA ALA A 199 -21.91 12.16 -9.29
C ALA A 199 -22.32 10.78 -8.74
N PHE A 200 -21.49 9.77 -8.92
CA PHE A 200 -21.81 8.40 -8.49
C PHE A 200 -20.56 7.53 -8.30
N THR A 201 -20.75 6.44 -7.57
CA THR A 201 -19.80 5.37 -7.26
C THR A 201 -20.32 4.07 -7.84
N VAL A 202 -19.46 3.15 -8.24
CA VAL A 202 -19.87 1.87 -8.83
C VAL A 202 -18.91 0.74 -8.46
N SER A 203 -19.48 -0.46 -8.27
CA SER A 203 -18.73 -1.70 -8.13
C SER A 203 -19.43 -2.86 -8.87
N LEU A 204 -18.62 -3.80 -9.37
CA LEU A 204 -19.07 -5.00 -10.08
C LEU A 204 -18.91 -6.27 -9.27
N ASN A 205 -19.98 -7.01 -9.01
CA ASN A 205 -19.92 -8.38 -8.49
C ASN A 205 -20.32 -9.41 -9.54
N ALA A 206 -19.67 -10.58 -9.50
CA ALA A 206 -19.98 -11.70 -10.39
C ALA A 206 -21.37 -12.26 -10.10
N ARG A 207 -22.15 -12.57 -11.15
CA ARG A 207 -23.47 -13.20 -11.08
C ARG A 207 -23.52 -14.43 -11.97
N TYR A 208 -23.91 -15.56 -11.40
CA TYR A 208 -24.12 -16.80 -12.16
C TYR A 208 -25.58 -16.98 -12.55
N SER A 209 -25.88 -17.39 -13.79
CA SER A 209 -27.27 -17.60 -14.21
C SER A 209 -27.52 -18.67 -15.29
N GLY A 210 -26.88 -19.85 -15.22
CA GLY A 210 -27.36 -21.06 -15.93
C GLY A 210 -26.42 -21.71 -16.96
N ALA A 211 -26.92 -22.75 -17.65
CA ALA A 211 -26.13 -23.76 -18.39
C ALA A 211 -25.43 -23.28 -19.69
N TYR A 212 -24.22 -23.83 -19.91
CA TYR A 212 -23.17 -23.42 -20.86
C TYR A 212 -23.53 -23.47 -22.36
N VAL A 213 -24.28 -24.47 -22.83
CA VAL A 213 -24.46 -24.71 -24.28
C VAL A 213 -25.45 -23.76 -24.95
N TYR A 214 -26.52 -23.36 -24.27
CA TYR A 214 -27.45 -22.34 -24.80
C TYR A 214 -26.84 -20.92 -24.73
N ASN A 215 -25.88 -20.68 -23.84
CA ASN A 215 -25.24 -19.37 -23.65
C ASN A 215 -24.26 -19.01 -24.78
N ILE A 216 -23.44 -19.95 -25.25
CA ILE A 216 -22.48 -19.76 -26.37
C ILE A 216 -23.21 -19.64 -27.72
N LEU A 217 -24.30 -20.39 -27.93
CA LEU A 217 -25.11 -20.28 -29.15
C LEU A 217 -25.90 -18.98 -29.20
N MET A 218 -26.41 -18.50 -28.05
CA MET A 218 -26.93 -17.13 -27.93
C MET A 218 -25.82 -16.09 -28.14
N GLU A 219 -24.58 -16.37 -27.71
CA GLU A 219 -23.35 -15.55 -27.89
C GLU A 219 -23.02 -15.22 -29.35
N LEU A 220 -23.27 -16.16 -30.26
CA LEU A 220 -23.13 -15.94 -31.70
C LEU A 220 -24.33 -15.20 -32.32
N TYR A 221 -25.51 -15.28 -31.69
CA TYR A 221 -26.78 -14.78 -32.24
C TYR A 221 -27.08 -13.30 -31.88
N THR A 222 -26.70 -12.79 -30.70
CA THR A 222 -27.09 -11.43 -30.27
C THR A 222 -26.13 -10.29 -30.67
N ARG A 223 -24.99 -10.59 -31.30
CA ARG A 223 -23.95 -9.62 -31.73
C ARG A 223 -23.22 -8.87 -30.59
N PHE A 224 -23.17 -9.45 -29.38
CA PHE A 224 -22.52 -8.95 -28.14
C PHE A 224 -21.29 -8.06 -28.33
N ARG A 225 -21.37 -6.77 -27.94
CA ARG A 225 -20.29 -5.79 -28.16
C ARG A 225 -19.50 -5.35 -26.93
N ARG A 226 -19.95 -5.60 -25.69
CA ARG A 226 -19.38 -4.90 -24.51
C ARG A 226 -19.16 -5.80 -23.29
N PRO A 227 -17.89 -6.07 -22.92
CA PRO A 227 -17.53 -6.64 -21.61
C PRO A 227 -17.92 -5.70 -20.46
N VAL A 228 -18.27 -6.26 -19.31
CA VAL A 228 -18.94 -5.48 -18.24
C VAL A 228 -18.02 -4.43 -17.63
N SER A 229 -16.74 -4.74 -17.44
CA SER A 229 -15.76 -3.80 -16.87
C SER A 229 -15.47 -2.60 -17.78
N TYR A 230 -15.57 -2.78 -19.09
CA TYR A 230 -15.41 -1.71 -20.08
C TYR A 230 -16.65 -0.83 -20.11
N PHE A 231 -17.83 -1.44 -20.02
CA PHE A 231 -19.07 -0.70 -19.89
C PHE A 231 -19.10 0.17 -18.62
N ILE A 232 -18.60 -0.33 -17.49
CA ILE A 232 -18.46 0.46 -16.26
C ILE A 232 -17.54 1.67 -16.49
N ARG A 233 -16.37 1.46 -17.14
CA ARG A 233 -15.46 2.55 -17.47
C ARG A 233 -16.10 3.57 -18.42
N GLU A 234 -16.87 3.12 -19.41
CA GLU A 234 -17.62 3.97 -20.34
C GLU A 234 -18.67 4.81 -19.60
N VAL A 235 -19.45 4.20 -18.70
CA VAL A 235 -20.45 4.92 -17.89
C VAL A 235 -19.78 5.97 -17.00
N LEU A 236 -18.68 5.61 -16.32
CA LEU A 236 -17.87 6.55 -15.54
C LEU A 236 -17.32 7.72 -16.38
N HIS A 237 -16.99 7.48 -17.65
CA HIS A 237 -16.52 8.52 -18.57
C HIS A 237 -17.66 9.43 -19.07
N ASN A 238 -18.77 8.83 -19.51
CA ASN A 238 -19.79 9.49 -20.32
C ASN A 238 -20.98 10.02 -19.51
N LYS A 239 -21.45 9.28 -18.51
CA LYS A 239 -22.65 9.67 -17.73
C LYS A 239 -22.26 10.67 -16.64
N ARG A 240 -23.11 11.67 -16.41
CA ARG A 240 -22.81 12.79 -15.51
C ARG A 240 -23.56 12.72 -14.19
N THR A 241 -24.64 11.96 -14.13
CA THR A 241 -25.50 11.87 -12.94
C THR A 241 -25.72 10.42 -12.50
N TYR A 242 -26.14 10.24 -11.25
CA TYR A 242 -26.54 8.94 -10.72
C TYR A 242 -27.68 8.31 -11.56
N ASP A 243 -28.71 9.08 -11.91
CA ASP A 243 -29.88 8.57 -12.63
C ASP A 243 -29.53 8.12 -14.06
N GLU A 244 -28.70 8.89 -14.78
CA GLU A 244 -28.19 8.50 -16.10
C GLU A 244 -27.38 7.20 -16.03
N ALA A 245 -26.55 7.06 -14.99
CA ALA A 245 -25.75 5.87 -14.77
C ALA A 245 -26.62 4.66 -14.37
N LEU A 246 -27.56 4.83 -13.45
CA LEU A 246 -28.50 3.78 -13.04
C LEU A 246 -29.35 3.29 -14.21
N GLN A 247 -29.85 4.21 -15.05
CA GLN A 247 -30.59 3.87 -16.27
C GLN A 247 -29.72 3.03 -17.21
N ALA A 248 -28.51 3.50 -17.53
CA ALA A 248 -27.57 2.77 -18.40
C ALA A 248 -27.26 1.38 -17.84
N PHE A 249 -26.92 1.31 -16.55
CA PHE A 249 -26.67 0.04 -15.85
C PHE A 249 -27.88 -0.86 -15.82
N SER A 250 -29.11 -0.36 -15.96
CA SER A 250 -30.33 -1.17 -15.93
C SER A 250 -30.79 -1.66 -17.31
N THR A 251 -30.45 -0.96 -18.39
CA THR A 251 -31.08 -1.21 -19.70
C THR A 251 -30.13 -1.64 -20.82
N GLU A 252 -28.84 -1.33 -20.73
CA GLU A 252 -27.89 -1.62 -21.82
C GLU A 252 -27.45 -3.09 -21.85
N HIS A 253 -27.27 -3.68 -23.04
CA HIS A 253 -26.90 -5.09 -23.20
C HIS A 253 -25.43 -5.37 -22.80
N LEU A 254 -25.18 -6.47 -22.11
CA LEU A 254 -23.88 -6.90 -21.58
C LEU A 254 -23.55 -8.34 -21.97
N ILE A 255 -22.26 -8.63 -22.14
CA ILE A 255 -21.79 -9.99 -22.45
C ILE A 255 -21.96 -10.97 -21.30
N SER A 256 -22.00 -10.52 -20.04
CA SER A 256 -22.13 -11.42 -18.90
C SER A 256 -23.17 -10.90 -17.90
N PRO A 257 -23.93 -11.79 -17.23
CA PRO A 257 -24.71 -11.40 -16.06
C PRO A 257 -23.80 -10.79 -14.99
N SER A 258 -24.34 -9.87 -14.20
CA SER A 258 -23.58 -9.15 -13.18
C SER A 258 -24.50 -8.65 -12.08
N TYR A 259 -23.92 -8.29 -10.93
CA TYR A 259 -24.53 -7.32 -10.04
C TYR A 259 -23.73 -6.02 -10.14
N ILE A 260 -24.42 -4.92 -10.40
CA ILE A 260 -23.81 -3.60 -10.42
C ILE A 260 -24.36 -2.82 -9.25
N VAL A 261 -23.51 -2.53 -8.27
CA VAL A 261 -23.89 -1.70 -7.12
C VAL A 261 -23.50 -0.27 -7.42
N ILE A 262 -24.41 0.67 -7.18
CA ILE A 262 -24.22 2.10 -7.49
C ILE A 262 -24.69 2.96 -6.30
N GLY A 263 -23.89 3.96 -5.95
CA GLY A 263 -24.24 4.97 -4.93
C GLY A 263 -24.04 6.39 -5.46
N GLY A 264 -25.01 7.28 -5.23
CA GLY A 264 -25.00 8.67 -5.66
C GLY A 264 -24.46 9.64 -4.60
N THR A 265 -24.92 10.88 -4.64
CA THR A 265 -24.51 11.95 -3.69
C THR A 265 -25.63 12.42 -2.79
N LYS A 266 -26.88 12.02 -3.06
CA LYS A 266 -28.08 12.45 -2.34
C LYS A 266 -28.72 11.28 -1.60
N SER A 267 -29.50 11.60 -0.57
CA SER A 267 -30.38 10.66 0.15
C SER A 267 -31.20 9.79 -0.82
N GLY A 268 -31.31 8.50 -0.52
CA GLY A 268 -31.98 7.51 -1.37
C GLY A 268 -31.23 7.08 -2.63
N GLN A 269 -30.13 7.73 -3.02
CA GLN A 269 -29.36 7.34 -4.21
C GLN A 269 -28.42 6.17 -3.93
N GLY A 270 -28.97 4.96 -3.79
CA GLY A 270 -28.20 3.72 -3.74
C GLY A 270 -29.01 2.58 -4.30
N ALA A 271 -28.39 1.76 -5.16
CA ALA A 271 -29.05 0.62 -5.78
C ALA A 271 -28.11 -0.56 -6.02
N VAL A 272 -28.69 -1.76 -5.99
CA VAL A 272 -28.13 -3.00 -6.51
C VAL A 272 -28.91 -3.38 -7.76
N VAL A 273 -28.23 -3.42 -8.90
CA VAL A 273 -28.81 -3.81 -10.19
C VAL A 273 -28.44 -5.26 -10.47
N SER A 274 -29.38 -6.18 -10.24
CA SER A 274 -29.22 -7.59 -10.57
C SER A 274 -29.47 -7.81 -12.05
N ARG A 275 -28.41 -8.03 -12.83
CA ARG A 275 -28.46 -8.04 -14.30
C ARG A 275 -28.53 -9.44 -14.88
N ASN A 276 -29.40 -9.59 -15.89
CA ASN A 276 -29.12 -10.51 -16.97
C ASN A 276 -28.43 -9.75 -18.12
N ARG A 277 -28.07 -10.49 -19.18
CA ARG A 277 -27.36 -9.96 -20.36
C ARG A 277 -28.11 -8.83 -21.08
N TRP A 278 -29.43 -8.78 -20.98
CA TRP A 278 -30.25 -7.81 -21.69
C TRP A 278 -30.55 -6.58 -20.82
N LYS A 279 -30.99 -6.79 -19.58
CA LYS A 279 -31.45 -5.72 -18.69
C LYS A 279 -31.41 -6.15 -17.24
N ALA A 280 -31.80 -5.23 -16.35
CA ALA A 280 -32.07 -5.53 -14.96
C ALA A 280 -33.17 -6.60 -14.86
N LYS A 281 -32.84 -7.68 -14.16
CA LYS A 281 -33.83 -8.62 -13.61
C LYS A 281 -34.51 -7.99 -12.40
N ASP A 282 -33.75 -7.22 -11.61
CA ASP A 282 -34.25 -6.41 -10.51
C ASP A 282 -33.37 -5.17 -10.29
N VAL A 283 -33.97 -4.11 -9.76
CA VAL A 283 -33.29 -2.89 -9.30
C VAL A 283 -33.69 -2.65 -7.86
N TYR A 284 -32.85 -3.10 -6.93
CA TYR A 284 -33.11 -2.99 -5.51
C TYR A 284 -32.53 -1.68 -4.97
N THR A 285 -33.37 -0.77 -4.49
CA THR A 285 -32.94 0.58 -4.08
C THR A 285 -33.00 0.79 -2.57
N LEU A 286 -32.17 1.71 -2.09
CA LEU A 286 -32.29 2.30 -0.76
C LEU A 286 -33.66 2.96 -0.62
N ASN A 287 -34.22 2.87 0.58
CA ASN A 287 -35.49 3.50 0.90
C ASN A 287 -35.54 3.80 2.40
N TRP A 288 -35.25 5.05 2.73
CA TRP A 288 -35.19 5.52 4.12
C TRP A 288 -36.51 5.33 4.88
N GLU A 289 -37.64 5.64 4.24
CA GLU A 289 -38.99 5.50 4.82
C GLU A 289 -39.31 4.05 5.20
N LYS A 290 -38.86 3.09 4.40
CA LYS A 290 -38.97 1.65 4.66
C LYS A 290 -37.88 1.12 5.59
N LYS A 291 -37.13 2.00 6.27
CA LYS A 291 -35.97 1.69 7.13
C LYS A 291 -34.87 0.89 6.41
N ARG A 292 -34.80 1.00 5.08
CA ARG A 292 -33.79 0.33 4.25
C ARG A 292 -32.68 1.32 3.92
N TRP A 293 -31.79 1.49 4.88
CA TRP A 293 -30.67 2.42 4.81
C TRP A 293 -29.36 1.77 4.34
N PHE A 294 -29.33 0.46 4.09
CA PHE A 294 -28.21 -0.20 3.41
C PHE A 294 -28.70 -1.31 2.47
N LEU A 295 -27.88 -1.63 1.48
CA LEU A 295 -27.99 -2.80 0.62
C LEU A 295 -26.64 -3.53 0.63
N VAL A 296 -26.66 -4.85 0.77
CA VAL A 296 -25.47 -5.72 0.71
C VAL A 296 -25.66 -6.69 -0.43
N GLU A 297 -24.70 -6.72 -1.35
CA GLU A 297 -24.66 -7.65 -2.46
C GLU A 297 -23.35 -8.44 -2.45
N THR A 298 -23.45 -9.75 -2.61
CA THR A 298 -22.33 -10.69 -2.66
C THR A 298 -22.26 -11.27 -4.08
N ASN A 299 -22.58 -12.55 -4.25
CA ASN A 299 -22.62 -13.23 -5.54
C ASN A 299 -23.94 -13.98 -5.78
N PHE A 300 -24.89 -13.87 -4.84
CA PHE A 300 -26.19 -14.55 -4.90
C PHE A 300 -27.29 -13.53 -5.21
N ASP A 301 -28.40 -13.94 -5.80
CA ASP A 301 -29.50 -12.98 -5.95
C ASP A 301 -30.00 -12.60 -4.53
N HIS A 302 -30.35 -11.34 -4.28
CA HIS A 302 -30.76 -10.89 -2.93
C HIS A 302 -32.04 -11.54 -2.38
N TRP A 303 -32.85 -12.16 -3.25
CA TRP A 303 -34.03 -12.96 -2.89
C TRP A 303 -33.74 -14.46 -2.72
N ASN A 304 -32.48 -14.89 -2.89
CA ASN A 304 -32.05 -16.27 -2.66
C ASN A 304 -31.22 -16.35 -1.37
N GLU A 305 -31.06 -17.56 -0.85
CA GLU A 305 -30.16 -17.85 0.28
C GLU A 305 -28.68 -17.73 -0.13
N ASP A 306 -27.85 -17.21 0.78
CA ASP A 306 -26.40 -17.16 0.62
C ASP A 306 -25.76 -18.41 1.23
N HIS A 307 -24.85 -19.04 0.50
CA HIS A 307 -24.21 -20.28 0.95
C HIS A 307 -22.80 -20.07 1.55
N ASP A 308 -22.34 -18.82 1.72
CA ASP A 308 -20.98 -18.50 2.19
C ASP A 308 -20.91 -17.48 3.34
N GLU A 309 -22.06 -17.17 3.96
CA GLU A 309 -22.21 -16.32 5.16
C GLU A 309 -21.77 -14.86 5.03
N ARG A 310 -21.15 -14.43 3.91
CA ARG A 310 -20.60 -13.07 3.75
C ARG A 310 -21.67 -12.00 3.83
N ARG A 311 -22.82 -12.19 3.17
CA ARG A 311 -23.94 -11.22 3.22
C ARG A 311 -24.52 -11.12 4.63
N LEU A 312 -24.77 -12.25 5.28
CA LEU A 312 -25.33 -12.28 6.64
C LEU A 312 -24.43 -11.55 7.62
N LYS A 313 -23.12 -11.80 7.56
CA LYS A 313 -22.15 -11.14 8.42
C LYS A 313 -22.08 -9.63 8.16
N ALA A 314 -22.02 -9.22 6.90
CA ALA A 314 -22.02 -7.79 6.57
C ALA A 314 -23.30 -7.07 7.06
N ILE A 315 -24.46 -7.72 6.94
CA ILE A 315 -25.73 -7.19 7.45
C ILE A 315 -25.72 -7.06 8.98
N GLU A 316 -25.21 -8.07 9.68
CA GLU A 316 -25.05 -8.03 11.14
C GLU A 316 -24.17 -6.85 11.57
N GLU A 317 -22.99 -6.72 10.99
CA GLU A 317 -22.05 -5.63 11.31
C GLU A 317 -22.63 -4.25 10.97
N LEU A 318 -23.35 -4.10 9.85
CA LEU A 318 -24.05 -2.85 9.53
C LEU A 318 -25.13 -2.53 10.56
N LYS A 319 -25.92 -3.51 11.00
CA LYS A 319 -26.92 -3.30 12.04
C LYS A 319 -26.29 -2.86 13.36
N ASN A 320 -25.14 -3.44 13.71
CA ASN A 320 -24.38 -3.06 14.91
C ASN A 320 -23.82 -1.64 14.81
N VAL A 321 -23.37 -1.21 13.63
CA VAL A 321 -22.94 0.18 13.39
C VAL A 321 -24.12 1.15 13.46
N GLY A 322 -25.23 0.81 12.82
CA GLY A 322 -26.41 1.68 12.72
C GLY A 322 -26.22 2.90 11.80
N PRO A 323 -27.30 3.54 11.34
CA PRO A 323 -27.22 4.63 10.37
C PRO A 323 -26.65 5.93 10.95
N VAL A 324 -26.65 6.10 12.28
CA VAL A 324 -26.10 7.30 12.94
C VAL A 324 -24.57 7.33 12.84
N TYR A 325 -23.93 6.18 13.03
CA TYR A 325 -22.47 6.06 13.07
C TYR A 325 -21.87 5.62 11.73
N LEU A 326 -22.70 5.46 10.69
CA LEU A 326 -22.23 5.09 9.36
C LEU A 326 -21.38 6.21 8.73
N ASN A 327 -20.12 5.90 8.45
CA ASN A 327 -19.18 6.69 7.68
C ASN A 327 -18.18 5.79 6.91
N GLY A 328 -17.18 6.37 6.24
CA GLY A 328 -16.19 5.60 5.47
C GLY A 328 -15.37 4.61 6.32
N GLN A 329 -15.02 4.98 7.56
CA GLN A 329 -14.24 4.11 8.46
C GLN A 329 -15.09 2.96 9.01
N SER A 330 -16.33 3.24 9.44
CA SER A 330 -17.24 2.19 9.89
C SER A 330 -17.60 1.24 8.74
N MET A 331 -17.73 1.76 7.51
CA MET A 331 -17.88 0.94 6.31
C MET A 331 -16.65 0.06 6.07
N MET A 332 -15.43 0.60 6.22
CA MET A 332 -14.20 -0.18 6.16
C MET A 332 -14.18 -1.31 7.20
N LYS A 333 -14.62 -1.05 8.43
CA LYS A 333 -14.73 -2.08 9.48
C LYS A 333 -15.67 -3.22 9.08
N VAL A 334 -16.84 -2.89 8.52
CA VAL A 334 -17.82 -3.88 8.05
C VAL A 334 -17.19 -4.76 6.97
N ILE A 335 -16.59 -4.17 5.94
CA ILE A 335 -15.99 -4.95 4.84
C ILE A 335 -14.71 -5.68 5.24
N SER A 336 -14.05 -5.28 6.33
CA SER A 336 -12.89 -5.99 6.91
C SER A 336 -13.28 -7.13 7.86
N SER A 337 -14.56 -7.32 8.19
CA SER A 337 -15.00 -8.38 9.09
C SER A 337 -14.92 -9.77 8.44
N HIS A 338 -14.55 -10.80 9.18
CA HIS A 338 -14.58 -12.18 8.66
C HIS A 338 -16.02 -12.74 8.72
N PRO A 339 -16.55 -13.44 7.68
CA PRO A 339 -15.90 -13.84 6.43
C PRO A 339 -16.01 -12.86 5.25
N VAL A 340 -16.58 -11.65 5.46
CA VAL A 340 -16.67 -10.59 4.42
C VAL A 340 -15.30 -10.30 3.81
N ASN A 341 -14.27 -10.17 4.66
CA ASN A 341 -12.86 -10.26 4.33
C ASN A 341 -12.38 -11.69 4.58
N ASN A 342 -11.74 -12.27 3.57
CA ASN A 342 -11.26 -13.64 3.60
C ASN A 342 -9.91 -13.75 2.88
N ASN A 343 -9.34 -14.96 2.85
CA ASN A 343 -8.01 -15.20 2.29
C ASN A 343 -7.91 -14.91 0.78
N MET A 344 -9.04 -14.90 0.06
CA MET A 344 -9.09 -14.56 -1.36
C MET A 344 -9.21 -13.06 -1.59
N THR A 345 -9.50 -12.24 -0.56
CA THR A 345 -9.69 -10.80 -0.72
C THR A 345 -8.41 -10.13 -1.24
N ILE A 346 -8.46 -9.62 -2.46
CA ILE A 346 -7.38 -8.91 -3.14
C ILE A 346 -7.27 -7.49 -2.58
N PHE A 347 -8.39 -6.76 -2.60
CA PHE A 347 -8.49 -5.43 -2.03
C PHE A 347 -9.85 -5.16 -1.41
N SER A 348 -9.86 -4.24 -0.45
CA SER A 348 -11.01 -3.63 0.18
C SER A 348 -11.02 -2.14 -0.12
N SER A 349 -12.17 -1.54 -0.39
CA SER A 349 -12.29 -0.09 -0.59
C SER A 349 -13.57 0.47 0.00
N SER A 350 -13.46 1.65 0.62
CA SER A 350 -14.59 2.51 0.95
C SER A 350 -14.46 3.83 0.21
N PHE A 351 -15.56 4.32 -0.36
CA PHE A 351 -15.58 5.53 -1.16
C PHE A 351 -16.98 6.18 -1.17
N SER A 352 -17.02 7.47 -1.50
CA SER A 352 -18.26 8.24 -1.61
C SER A 352 -18.14 9.24 -2.74
N ALA A 353 -19.17 9.33 -3.60
CA ALA A 353 -19.17 10.31 -4.68
C ALA A 353 -19.22 11.75 -4.15
N LYS A 354 -19.80 11.96 -2.95
CA LYS A 354 -19.86 13.27 -2.29
C LYS A 354 -18.49 13.65 -1.72
N TYR A 355 -17.74 12.67 -1.25
CA TYR A 355 -16.40 12.82 -0.67
C TYR A 355 -15.36 12.08 -1.52
N PRO A 356 -14.99 12.60 -2.70
CA PRO A 356 -14.16 11.87 -3.66
C PRO A 356 -12.73 11.60 -3.16
N ASN A 357 -12.27 12.30 -2.12
CA ASN A 357 -10.98 12.06 -1.47
C ASN A 357 -11.05 10.98 -0.38
N LEU A 358 -12.24 10.45 -0.06
CA LEU A 358 -12.46 9.41 0.96
C LEU A 358 -12.03 8.01 0.48
N ILE A 359 -11.47 7.86 -0.73
CA ILE A 359 -11.10 6.53 -1.21
C ILE A 359 -9.94 6.02 -0.36
N LEU A 360 -10.24 4.96 0.40
CA LEU A 360 -9.27 4.20 1.17
C LEU A 360 -9.15 2.80 0.54
N PRO A 361 -8.41 2.62 -0.57
CA PRO A 361 -8.20 1.29 -1.12
C PRO A 361 -7.11 0.58 -0.31
N TYR A 362 -7.35 -0.65 0.13
CA TYR A 362 -6.41 -1.46 0.91
C TYR A 362 -6.25 -2.84 0.27
N ALA A 363 -5.03 -3.21 -0.15
CA ALA A 363 -4.69 -4.57 -0.57
C ALA A 363 -4.23 -5.41 0.64
N THR A 364 -4.66 -6.68 0.75
CA THR A 364 -4.30 -7.53 1.90
C THR A 364 -2.97 -8.28 1.66
N ARG A 365 -1.91 -8.03 2.43
CA ARG A 365 -0.67 -8.85 2.44
C ARG A 365 -0.78 -9.98 3.46
N GLN A 366 -0.44 -11.20 3.04
CA GLN A 366 -0.01 -12.30 3.92
C GLN A 366 1.48 -12.55 3.65
N HIS A 367 2.31 -12.52 4.69
CA HIS A 367 3.67 -13.06 4.61
C HIS A 367 3.74 -14.39 5.36
N GLN A 368 4.30 -15.40 4.68
CA GLN A 368 4.85 -16.60 5.31
C GLN A 368 6.04 -16.23 6.20
N HIS A 369 6.18 -16.96 7.29
CA HIS A 369 7.23 -16.84 8.30
C HIS A 369 8.64 -16.60 7.72
N SER A 370 9.29 -15.53 8.17
CA SER A 370 10.72 -15.52 8.44
C SER A 370 11.06 -14.35 9.38
N SER A 371 12.03 -14.60 10.24
CA SER A 371 12.49 -13.84 11.41
C SER A 371 12.99 -12.41 11.13
N THR A 372 12.60 -11.48 12.02
CA THR A 372 13.25 -10.20 12.44
C THR A 372 13.57 -9.14 11.36
N LEU A 373 13.32 -7.85 11.67
CA LEU A 373 13.52 -6.58 10.88
C LEU A 373 12.32 -6.17 9.97
N LEU A 374 11.85 -4.92 9.78
CA LEU A 374 12.38 -3.52 9.78
C LEU A 374 11.18 -2.51 9.86
N ILE A 375 11.37 -1.19 10.12
CA ILE A 375 10.34 -0.11 9.94
C ILE A 375 10.23 0.41 8.51
N MET A 376 8.98 0.54 8.01
CA MET A 376 8.58 1.33 6.84
C MET A 376 7.87 2.61 7.34
N HIS A 377 8.28 3.79 6.90
CA HIS A 377 7.46 4.99 6.99
C HIS A 377 6.35 4.96 5.93
N HIS A 378 5.21 5.61 6.22
CA HIS A 378 4.11 5.76 5.28
C HIS A 378 4.60 6.51 4.02
N GLY A 379 4.94 5.77 2.95
CA GLY A 379 5.40 6.36 1.67
C GLY A 379 6.77 5.89 1.16
N ASP A 380 7.44 4.96 1.85
CA ASP A 380 8.78 4.51 1.46
C ASP A 380 8.78 3.67 0.17
N VAL A 381 9.25 4.31 -0.91
CA VAL A 381 9.48 3.72 -2.23
C VAL A 381 10.93 3.22 -2.26
N PRO A 382 11.25 2.06 -2.87
CA PRO A 382 12.63 1.67 -3.10
C PRO A 382 13.42 2.82 -3.72
N LEU A 383 14.45 3.29 -3.01
CA LEU A 383 15.27 4.41 -3.43
C LEU A 383 16.32 3.90 -4.43
N PRO A 384 16.51 4.58 -5.57
CA PRO A 384 17.47 4.15 -6.56
C PRO A 384 18.89 4.18 -5.98
N VAL A 385 19.67 3.12 -6.23
CA VAL A 385 21.09 3.02 -5.89
C VAL A 385 21.90 3.09 -7.20
N PRO A 386 22.89 3.99 -7.34
CA PRO A 386 23.43 4.86 -6.30
C PRO A 386 22.46 5.97 -5.89
N TYR A 387 22.28 6.11 -4.57
CA TYR A 387 21.50 7.15 -3.95
C TYR A 387 22.43 8.31 -3.61
N ASN A 388 22.10 9.52 -4.06
CA ASN A 388 22.84 10.72 -3.75
C ASN A 388 21.85 11.78 -3.28
N SER A 389 22.07 12.32 -2.09
CA SER A 389 21.25 13.38 -1.52
C SER A 389 22.13 14.48 -0.97
N ARG A 390 21.73 15.73 -1.21
CA ARG A 390 22.35 16.91 -0.58
C ARG A 390 21.63 17.16 0.75
N LEU A 391 22.39 17.21 1.83
CA LEU A 391 21.90 17.62 3.14
C LEU A 391 21.64 19.13 3.08
N GLY A 392 20.42 19.55 3.42
CA GLY A 392 20.00 20.94 3.23
C GLY A 392 20.67 21.93 4.18
N GLN A 393 20.90 21.54 5.42
CA GLN A 393 21.60 22.31 6.45
C GLN A 393 22.75 21.48 7.02
N PRO A 394 23.83 22.12 7.51
CA PRO A 394 24.89 21.43 8.24
C PRO A 394 24.34 20.55 9.36
N LEU A 395 24.88 19.34 9.49
CA LEU A 395 24.49 18.43 10.56
C LEU A 395 24.91 19.00 11.93
N GLN A 396 24.05 18.83 12.92
CA GLN A 396 24.27 19.22 14.31
C GLN A 396 24.49 17.98 15.19
N ALA A 397 25.27 18.15 16.26
CA ALA A 397 25.42 17.10 17.25
C ALA A 397 24.05 16.71 17.85
N GLY A 398 23.85 15.41 18.03
CA GLY A 398 22.59 14.78 18.45
C GLY A 398 21.73 14.29 17.28
N GLN A 399 21.98 14.74 16.04
CA GLN A 399 21.25 14.23 14.87
C GLN A 399 21.69 12.81 14.51
N THR A 400 20.77 12.04 13.94
CA THR A 400 21.01 10.67 13.47
C THR A 400 20.61 10.55 12.00
N LEU A 401 21.49 9.96 11.20
CA LEU A 401 21.22 9.50 9.85
C LEU A 401 20.78 8.03 9.95
N ASN A 402 19.59 7.71 9.44
CA ASN A 402 19.04 6.36 9.40
C ASN A 402 18.96 5.90 7.94
N ILE A 403 19.59 4.77 7.65
CA ILE A 403 19.65 4.15 6.33
C ILE A 403 19.21 2.70 6.49
N HIS A 404 18.14 2.32 5.82
CA HIS A 404 17.64 0.96 5.86
C HIS A 404 17.23 0.45 4.48
N GLY A 405 17.27 -0.86 4.34
CA GLY A 405 17.09 -1.53 3.06
C GLY A 405 17.43 -3.01 3.15
N ARG A 406 17.63 -3.62 1.99
CA ARG A 406 18.04 -5.01 1.84
C ARG A 406 19.40 -5.10 1.19
N ILE A 407 20.32 -5.84 1.79
CA ILE A 407 21.56 -6.24 1.12
C ILE A 407 21.21 -7.26 0.05
N ASN A 408 21.68 -7.06 -1.19
CA ASN A 408 21.34 -7.94 -2.31
C ASN A 408 21.90 -9.36 -2.09
N GLU A 409 21.25 -10.37 -2.67
CA GLU A 409 21.82 -11.72 -2.70
C GLU A 409 23.14 -11.72 -3.47
N GLY A 410 24.16 -12.39 -2.93
CA GLY A 410 25.49 -12.42 -3.54
C GLY A 410 26.27 -11.10 -3.48
N ALA A 411 25.81 -10.12 -2.68
CA ALA A 411 26.48 -8.84 -2.49
C ALA A 411 27.98 -9.01 -2.22
N GLN A 412 28.79 -8.21 -2.92
CA GLN A 412 30.23 -8.14 -2.72
C GLN A 412 30.57 -6.91 -1.88
N VAL A 413 30.07 -5.75 -2.29
CA VAL A 413 30.38 -4.47 -1.65
C VAL A 413 29.17 -3.53 -1.69
N ALA A 414 28.85 -2.92 -0.56
CA ALA A 414 28.03 -1.71 -0.50
C ALA A 414 28.78 -0.61 0.25
N GLU A 415 28.54 0.65 -0.10
CA GLU A 415 29.28 1.79 0.45
C GLU A 415 28.34 2.94 0.79
N LEU A 416 28.57 3.58 1.93
CA LEU A 416 27.96 4.84 2.32
C LEU A 416 29.06 5.88 2.51
N ASN A 417 28.87 7.07 1.94
CA ASN A 417 29.81 8.18 2.04
C ASN A 417 29.11 9.44 2.55
N LEU A 418 29.70 10.08 3.54
CA LEU A 418 29.38 11.43 3.98
C LEU A 418 30.45 12.37 3.41
N LEU A 419 30.05 13.25 2.50
CA LEU A 419 30.94 13.98 1.59
C LEU A 419 30.86 15.50 1.79
N HIS A 420 31.94 16.20 1.46
CA HIS A 420 32.04 17.65 1.40
C HIS A 420 32.64 18.10 0.06
N GLY A 421 32.13 19.22 -0.49
CA GLY A 421 32.64 19.87 -1.70
C GLY A 421 32.12 19.27 -3.02
N ALA A 422 31.86 17.96 -3.06
CA ALA A 422 31.23 17.28 -4.19
C ALA A 422 30.35 16.10 -3.73
N ASN A 423 29.46 15.67 -4.61
CA ASN A 423 28.55 14.53 -4.38
C ASN A 423 29.14 13.17 -4.78
N GLU A 424 30.41 13.12 -5.21
CA GLU A 424 31.14 11.90 -5.55
C GLU A 424 32.58 12.00 -5.03
N ILE A 425 33.20 10.83 -4.79
CA ILE A 425 34.60 10.75 -4.41
C ILE A 425 35.47 11.09 -5.62
N GLY A 426 36.24 12.16 -5.53
CA GLY A 426 37.17 12.62 -6.54
C GLY A 426 38.28 13.50 -5.95
N PRO A 427 39.19 14.01 -6.80
CA PRO A 427 40.38 14.77 -6.36
C PRO A 427 40.08 16.02 -5.55
N LEU A 428 38.87 16.59 -5.70
CA LEU A 428 38.43 17.82 -5.04
C LEU A 428 37.39 17.58 -3.93
N SER A 429 37.00 16.32 -3.70
CA SER A 429 36.01 15.98 -2.66
C SER A 429 36.72 15.54 -1.39
N GLN A 430 36.13 15.84 -0.24
CA GLN A 430 36.49 15.20 1.02
C GLN A 430 35.42 14.18 1.42
N VAL A 431 35.85 13.04 1.94
CA VAL A 431 34.95 12.05 2.54
C VAL A 431 35.16 12.11 4.05
N ILE A 432 34.22 12.73 4.78
CA ILE A 432 34.27 12.83 6.24
C ILE A 432 34.18 11.43 6.85
N LEU A 433 33.23 10.62 6.37
CA LEU A 433 33.08 9.22 6.75
C LEU A 433 32.78 8.39 5.51
N HIS A 434 33.66 7.43 5.22
CA HIS A 434 33.45 6.34 4.29
C HIS A 434 33.12 5.09 5.09
N LEU A 435 32.00 4.44 4.77
CA LEU A 435 31.63 3.12 5.27
C LEU A 435 31.62 2.15 4.11
N LYS A 436 32.40 1.07 4.23
CA LYS A 436 32.44 -0.02 3.25
C LYS A 436 32.01 -1.33 3.88
N LEU A 437 30.90 -1.85 3.36
CA LEU A 437 30.34 -3.15 3.65
C LEU A 437 30.96 -4.18 2.72
N ASN A 438 32.15 -4.70 3.06
CA ASN A 438 32.85 -5.72 2.28
C ASN A 438 32.39 -7.13 2.69
N PHE A 439 31.45 -7.70 1.94
CA PHE A 439 30.88 -9.03 2.20
C PHE A 439 31.83 -10.16 1.80
N HIS A 440 32.73 -9.93 0.84
CA HIS A 440 33.77 -10.90 0.47
C HIS A 440 34.72 -11.17 1.66
N ASP A 441 35.28 -10.11 2.24
CA ASP A 441 36.21 -10.23 3.38
C ASP A 441 35.49 -10.27 4.74
N LYS A 442 34.17 -10.13 4.73
CA LYS A 442 33.30 -10.03 5.93
C LYS A 442 33.75 -8.93 6.89
N LYS A 443 34.09 -7.76 6.35
CA LYS A 443 34.54 -6.59 7.11
C LYS A 443 33.67 -5.37 6.86
N PHE A 444 33.41 -4.64 7.94
CA PHE A 444 32.83 -3.31 7.94
C PHE A 444 33.99 -2.31 8.13
N ILE A 445 34.29 -1.53 7.11
CA ILE A 445 35.50 -0.68 7.08
C ILE A 445 35.08 0.79 7.12
N MET A 446 35.75 1.56 7.96
CA MET A 446 35.57 3.00 8.12
C MET A 446 36.84 3.75 7.77
N ASN A 447 36.71 4.87 7.06
CA ASN A 447 37.85 5.74 6.77
C ASN A 447 37.41 7.18 6.45
N THR A 448 38.39 8.05 6.28
CA THR A 448 38.26 9.43 5.80
C THR A 448 39.16 9.59 4.58
N PHE A 449 38.70 10.36 3.58
CA PHE A 449 39.50 10.74 2.41
C PHE A 449 39.67 12.26 2.42
N THR A 450 40.90 12.73 2.41
CA THR A 450 41.26 14.16 2.35
C THR A 450 42.56 14.33 1.59
N ASP A 451 42.74 15.49 0.95
CA ASP A 451 43.98 15.85 0.25
C ASP A 451 44.43 14.81 -0.79
N GLY A 452 43.45 14.17 -1.45
CA GLY A 452 43.69 13.16 -2.47
C GLY A 452 44.09 11.78 -1.95
N ALA A 453 44.09 11.56 -0.62
CA ALA A 453 44.53 10.30 -0.02
C ALA A 453 43.53 9.74 1.02
N TRP A 454 43.51 8.41 1.11
CA TRP A 454 42.80 7.70 2.19
C TRP A 454 43.63 7.72 3.47
N GLY A 455 42.96 7.98 4.60
CA GLY A 455 43.57 7.86 5.92
C GLY A 455 43.74 6.41 6.39
N LYS A 456 44.00 6.24 7.68
CA LYS A 456 44.08 4.92 8.32
C LYS A 456 42.69 4.29 8.42
N GLU A 457 42.53 3.06 7.94
CA GLU A 457 41.27 2.33 8.08
C GLU A 457 41.00 1.89 9.52
N GLU A 458 39.73 1.94 9.91
CA GLU A 458 39.17 1.30 11.11
C GLU A 458 38.25 0.16 10.67
N ARG A 459 38.27 -0.98 11.36
CA ARG A 459 37.63 -2.21 10.87
C ARG A 459 36.87 -2.92 11.97
N GLU A 460 35.64 -3.30 11.64
CA GLU A 460 34.79 -4.14 12.46
C GLU A 460 34.38 -5.42 11.70
N SER A 461 33.82 -6.38 12.43
CA SER A 461 33.19 -7.56 11.81
C SER A 461 31.92 -7.16 11.07
N MET A 462 31.65 -7.78 9.92
CA MET A 462 30.43 -7.49 9.15
C MET A 462 29.16 -7.73 9.99
N PRO A 463 28.35 -6.69 10.27
CA PRO A 463 27.13 -6.86 11.07
C PRO A 463 25.95 -7.40 10.24
N PHE A 464 25.98 -7.21 8.92
CA PHE A 464 24.87 -7.54 8.02
C PHE A 464 25.10 -8.83 7.24
N LYS A 465 24.04 -9.39 6.67
CA LYS A 465 24.09 -10.60 5.84
C LYS A 465 23.52 -10.32 4.45
N ALA A 466 24.15 -10.87 3.42
CA ALA A 466 23.61 -10.84 2.06
C ALA A 466 22.21 -11.48 2.02
N GLY A 467 21.31 -10.91 1.22
CA GLY A 467 19.92 -11.34 1.11
C GLY A 467 19.05 -11.01 2.33
N HIS A 468 19.55 -10.24 3.29
CA HIS A 468 18.79 -9.83 4.48
C HIS A 468 18.58 -8.32 4.51
N GLU A 469 17.54 -7.91 5.23
CA GLU A 469 17.33 -6.52 5.60
C GLU A 469 18.47 -6.01 6.51
N PHE A 470 18.73 -4.71 6.47
CA PHE A 470 19.71 -4.03 7.32
C PHE A 470 19.14 -2.70 7.83
N ASP A 471 19.50 -2.34 9.07
CA ASP A 471 19.31 -1.01 9.65
C ASP A 471 20.70 -0.46 10.03
N LEU A 472 21.11 0.62 9.37
CA LEU A 472 22.37 1.33 9.63
C LEU A 472 22.06 2.73 10.14
N ARG A 473 22.56 3.06 11.33
CA ARG A 473 22.40 4.39 11.94
C ARG A 473 23.75 5.01 12.21
N ILE A 474 23.86 6.29 11.88
CA ILE A 474 25.06 7.11 12.14
C ILE A 474 24.60 8.31 12.95
N ARG A 475 24.94 8.31 14.23
CA ARG A 475 24.61 9.40 15.13
C ARG A 475 25.79 10.35 15.30
N VAL A 476 25.51 11.63 15.08
CA VAL A 476 26.50 12.70 15.19
C VAL A 476 26.65 13.06 16.67
N LEU A 477 27.83 12.88 17.22
CA LEU A 477 28.22 13.37 18.54
C LEU A 477 29.21 14.53 18.37
N GLU A 478 29.51 15.26 19.44
CA GLU A 478 30.43 16.40 19.38
C GLU A 478 31.85 15.98 18.95
N GLU A 479 32.31 14.81 19.43
CA GLU A 479 33.68 14.32 19.23
C GLU A 479 33.78 13.10 18.30
N SER A 480 32.64 12.54 17.87
CA SER A 480 32.61 11.30 17.07
C SER A 480 31.32 11.09 16.27
N LEU A 481 31.34 10.09 15.39
CA LEU A 481 30.18 9.49 14.75
C LEU A 481 29.96 8.11 15.38
N GLU A 482 28.86 7.92 16.09
CA GLU A 482 28.46 6.61 16.60
C GLU A 482 27.74 5.83 15.51
N VAL A 483 28.27 4.65 15.18
CA VAL A 483 27.73 3.77 14.16
C VAL A 483 27.04 2.58 14.83
N SER A 484 25.78 2.39 14.48
CA SER A 484 24.95 1.29 14.97
C SER A 484 24.38 0.47 13.81
N ALA A 485 24.31 -0.84 14.02
CA ALA A 485 23.73 -1.80 13.10
C ALA A 485 22.64 -2.62 13.82
N ASP A 486 21.43 -2.66 13.25
CA ASP A 486 20.27 -3.39 13.80
C ASP A 486 19.98 -3.06 15.28
N GLY A 487 20.06 -1.76 15.58
CA GLY A 487 19.87 -1.18 16.91
C GLY A 487 21.06 -1.35 17.86
N LYS A 488 22.14 -2.04 17.47
CA LYS A 488 23.31 -2.25 18.34
C LYS A 488 24.46 -1.33 17.92
N LYS A 489 25.05 -0.60 18.87
CA LYS A 489 26.31 0.12 18.65
C LYS A 489 27.40 -0.86 18.25
N ILE A 490 28.03 -0.61 17.10
CA ILE A 490 29.14 -1.43 16.58
C ILE A 490 30.47 -0.69 16.57
N HIS A 491 30.46 0.65 16.47
CA HIS A 491 31.68 1.43 16.40
C HIS A 491 31.45 2.90 16.79
N GLU A 492 32.51 3.59 17.18
CA GLU A 492 32.51 5.03 17.41
C GLU A 492 33.72 5.65 16.69
N PHE A 493 33.46 6.28 15.55
CA PHE A 493 34.48 6.83 14.68
C PHE A 493 34.81 8.28 15.10
N LYS A 494 36.01 8.52 15.61
CA LYS A 494 36.43 9.88 16.02
C LYS A 494 36.52 10.81 14.81
N HIS A 495 36.04 12.04 14.97
CA HIS A 495 36.06 13.03 13.88
C HIS A 495 37.50 13.31 13.44
N ARG A 496 37.77 13.11 12.15
CA ARG A 496 39.06 13.48 11.50
C ARG A 496 38.95 14.77 10.70
N LEU A 497 37.73 15.08 10.28
CA LEU A 497 37.32 16.32 9.62
C LEU A 497 36.07 16.85 10.35
N PRO A 498 35.75 18.15 10.25
CA PRO A 498 34.56 18.71 10.88
C PRO A 498 33.27 18.04 10.37
N TYR A 499 32.47 17.44 11.26
CA TYR A 499 31.21 16.80 10.87
C TYR A 499 30.19 17.80 10.28
N ASN A 500 30.27 19.06 10.68
CA ASN A 500 29.40 20.12 10.18
C ASN A 500 29.73 20.53 8.74
N SER A 501 30.83 20.03 8.15
CA SER A 501 31.13 20.24 6.73
C SER A 501 30.43 19.23 5.81
N ILE A 502 29.76 18.20 6.34
CA ILE A 502 29.05 17.20 5.54
C ILE A 502 27.91 17.86 4.76
N GLU A 503 27.99 17.78 3.43
CA GLU A 503 27.01 18.34 2.50
C GLU A 503 26.22 17.28 1.74
N PHE A 504 26.79 16.10 1.52
CA PHE A 504 26.14 15.04 0.74
C PHE A 504 26.20 13.69 1.45
N LEU A 505 25.11 12.93 1.33
CA LEU A 505 25.05 11.51 1.63
C LEU A 505 24.98 10.75 0.31
N GLN A 506 25.94 9.87 0.08
CA GLN A 506 25.94 8.93 -1.03
C GLN A 506 25.85 7.50 -0.50
N PHE A 507 25.03 6.67 -1.15
CA PHE A 507 25.01 5.23 -0.95
C PHE A 507 25.11 4.53 -2.30
N LYS A 508 25.98 3.53 -2.44
CA LYS A 508 26.19 2.79 -3.70
C LYS A 508 26.54 1.32 -3.44
N GLY A 509 26.55 0.52 -4.50
CA GLY A 509 26.89 -0.91 -4.44
C GLY A 509 25.69 -1.83 -4.22
N ASP A 510 25.93 -3.01 -3.68
CA ASP A 510 25.05 -4.17 -3.73
C ASP A 510 23.97 -4.18 -2.63
N ALA A 511 23.15 -3.13 -2.58
CA ALA A 511 21.96 -3.10 -1.74
C ALA A 511 20.80 -2.36 -2.42
N THR A 512 19.59 -2.64 -1.97
CA THR A 512 18.37 -1.90 -2.30
C THR A 512 17.98 -1.09 -1.07
N LEU A 513 17.87 0.23 -1.20
CA LEU A 513 17.43 1.08 -0.10
C LEU A 513 15.91 1.17 -0.06
N THR A 514 15.33 1.10 1.12
CA THR A 514 13.90 1.32 1.35
C THR A 514 13.63 2.66 2.02
N GLY A 515 14.57 3.19 2.81
CA GLY A 515 14.44 4.53 3.38
C GLY A 515 15.78 5.13 3.80
N VAL A 516 15.83 6.46 3.70
CA VAL A 516 16.94 7.29 4.17
C VAL A 516 16.34 8.52 4.84
N HIS A 517 16.58 8.67 6.14
CA HIS A 517 16.05 9.76 6.96
C HIS A 517 17.18 10.37 7.78
N TRP A 518 17.06 11.64 8.11
CA TRP A 518 17.97 12.29 9.04
C TRP A 518 17.23 13.35 9.84
N GLY A 519 17.61 13.48 11.10
CA GLY A 519 16.94 14.38 12.04
C GLY A 519 17.31 14.05 13.47
N GLY A 520 16.41 14.34 14.40
CA GLY A 520 16.67 14.17 15.82
C GLY A 520 17.53 15.28 16.41
N ARG A 521 17.84 15.13 17.70
CA ARG A 521 18.63 16.05 18.52
C ARG A 521 18.97 15.35 19.83
N PHE A 522 19.77 16.00 20.67
CA PHE A 522 19.82 15.62 22.08
C PHE A 522 18.52 16.03 22.77
N TYR A 523 17.84 15.05 23.35
CA TYR A 523 16.69 15.26 24.21
C TYR A 523 17.16 15.18 25.67
N GLN A 524 16.97 16.26 26.41
CA GLN A 524 17.17 16.25 27.86
C GLN A 524 15.98 15.52 28.50
N ILE A 525 16.25 14.44 29.25
CA ILE A 525 15.24 13.63 29.93
C ILE A 525 15.21 14.02 31.42
N PRO A 526 14.04 14.30 32.02
CA PRO A 526 12.69 14.18 31.46
C PRO A 526 12.41 15.20 30.35
N TRP A 527 11.72 14.74 29.31
CA TRP A 527 11.30 15.56 28.19
C TRP A 527 9.77 15.63 28.12
N GLU A 528 9.22 16.84 28.03
CA GLU A 528 7.78 17.06 27.93
C GLU A 528 7.47 18.07 26.82
N THR A 529 6.39 17.85 26.07
CA THR A 529 5.90 18.79 25.06
C THR A 529 4.38 18.74 24.94
N ALA A 530 3.78 19.87 24.59
CA ALA A 530 2.41 19.91 24.09
C ALA A 530 2.36 19.53 22.59
N PHE A 531 1.21 19.06 22.12
CA PHE A 531 1.00 18.80 20.69
C PHE A 531 0.73 20.11 19.93
N PRO A 532 1.37 20.34 18.75
CA PRO A 532 1.25 21.61 18.01
C PRO A 532 -0.18 22.01 17.64
N HIS A 533 -1.08 21.04 17.43
CA HIS A 533 -2.48 21.29 17.07
C HIS A 533 -3.44 21.23 18.27
N GLY A 534 -2.90 21.30 19.49
CA GLY A 534 -3.67 21.32 20.74
C GLY A 534 -3.99 19.94 21.31
N SER A 535 -4.05 18.91 20.47
CA SER A 535 -4.18 17.51 20.91
C SER A 535 -3.55 16.52 19.91
N LEU A 536 -3.31 15.30 20.36
CA LEU A 536 -3.06 14.15 19.50
C LEU A 536 -4.41 13.62 19.01
N GLY A 537 -4.77 13.91 17.76
CA GLY A 537 -6.05 13.51 17.14
C GLY A 537 -6.05 12.08 16.60
N SER A 538 -7.23 11.60 16.17
CA SER A 538 -7.37 10.26 15.59
C SER A 538 -6.50 10.07 14.33
N GLY A 539 -5.89 8.90 14.20
CA GLY A 539 -4.97 8.51 13.13
C GLY A 539 -3.54 9.04 13.31
N GLN A 540 -3.34 10.06 14.16
CA GLN A 540 -2.03 10.65 14.36
C GLN A 540 -1.07 9.70 15.08
N ARG A 541 0.20 9.78 14.70
CA ARG A 541 1.26 8.89 15.18
C ARG A 541 2.37 9.69 15.83
N ILE A 542 2.95 9.10 16.86
CA ILE A 542 4.18 9.52 17.51
C ILE A 542 5.20 8.41 17.26
N HIS A 543 6.27 8.72 16.55
CA HIS A 543 7.41 7.83 16.37
C HIS A 543 8.49 8.22 17.37
N LEU A 544 8.99 7.21 18.09
CA LEU A 544 9.98 7.33 19.14
C LEU A 544 11.17 6.45 18.79
N TYR A 545 12.36 7.04 18.83
CA TYR A 545 13.63 6.35 18.66
C TYR A 545 14.43 6.52 19.93
N GLY A 546 14.82 5.42 20.58
CA GLY A 546 15.47 5.50 21.87
C GLY A 546 16.33 4.29 22.20
N VAL A 547 17.24 4.48 23.16
CA VAL A 547 18.14 3.44 23.68
C VAL A 547 17.90 3.34 25.19
N PRO A 548 17.35 2.23 25.72
CA PRO A 548 17.14 2.05 27.15
C PRO A 548 18.47 1.93 27.87
N LYS A 549 18.70 2.73 28.91
CA LYS A 549 19.96 2.82 29.66
C LYS A 549 19.92 2.18 31.04
N GLY A 550 18.74 1.92 31.58
CA GLY A 550 18.59 1.39 32.93
C GLY A 550 17.44 0.40 33.09
N ASP A 551 16.83 0.40 34.28
CA ASP A 551 15.87 -0.65 34.68
C ASP A 551 14.44 -0.33 34.26
N ARG A 552 14.12 0.96 34.09
CA ARG A 552 12.79 1.44 33.73
C ARG A 552 12.81 2.81 33.09
N TRP A 553 11.86 3.06 32.20
CA TRP A 553 11.57 4.37 31.64
C TRP A 553 10.07 4.46 31.34
N ASN A 554 9.52 5.65 31.09
CA ASN A 554 8.13 5.80 30.73
C ASN A 554 7.89 6.79 29.60
N PHE A 555 6.78 6.57 28.90
CA PHE A 555 6.14 7.48 27.98
C PHE A 555 4.72 7.72 28.46
N ASP A 556 4.34 8.99 28.59
CA ASP A 556 3.04 9.43 29.07
C ASP A 556 2.34 10.27 28.01
N LEU A 557 1.03 10.10 27.85
CA LEU A 557 0.13 11.08 27.22
C LEU A 557 -0.66 11.80 28.31
N LEU A 558 -0.61 13.12 28.27
CA LEU A 558 -1.08 14.00 29.34
C LEU A 558 -2.39 14.70 28.98
N ALA A 559 -3.26 14.87 29.97
CA ALA A 559 -4.44 15.71 29.93
C ALA A 559 -4.15 17.16 30.34
N ARG A 560 -5.11 18.06 30.07
CA ARG A 560 -5.00 19.48 30.42
C ARG A 560 -4.87 19.76 31.91
N ASN A 561 -5.44 18.89 32.74
CA ASN A 561 -5.36 18.97 34.20
C ASN A 561 -4.10 18.29 34.77
N GLY A 562 -3.21 17.76 33.93
CA GLY A 562 -2.00 17.03 34.34
C GLY A 562 -2.20 15.54 34.62
N ASP A 563 -3.42 15.00 34.45
CA ASP A 563 -3.63 13.55 34.52
C ASP A 563 -2.85 12.84 33.42
N ILE A 564 -2.40 11.61 33.70
CA ILE A 564 -1.77 10.73 32.72
C ILE A 564 -2.86 9.82 32.16
N LEU A 565 -3.31 10.11 30.93
CA LEU A 565 -4.38 9.36 30.29
C LEU A 565 -3.88 8.06 29.63
N PHE A 566 -2.59 7.98 29.36
CA PHE A 566 -1.91 6.78 28.93
C PHE A 566 -0.46 6.82 29.43
N HIS A 567 -0.11 5.88 30.29
CA HIS A 567 1.23 5.63 30.79
C HIS A 567 1.72 4.33 30.17
N LEU A 568 2.89 4.34 29.55
CA LEU A 568 3.60 3.15 29.05
C LEU A 568 4.94 3.08 29.77
N ASN A 569 5.19 2.00 30.49
CA ASN A 569 6.37 1.87 31.33
C ASN A 569 7.04 0.49 31.17
N PRO A 570 8.10 0.39 30.35
CA PRO A 570 8.88 -0.83 30.27
C PRO A 570 9.71 -1.03 31.54
N ARG A 571 9.62 -2.23 32.12
CA ARG A 571 10.34 -2.62 33.34
C ARG A 571 11.21 -3.84 33.04
N PHE A 572 12.51 -3.63 32.91
CA PHE A 572 13.45 -4.66 32.44
C PHE A 572 13.60 -5.82 33.43
N LYS A 573 13.56 -5.54 34.74
CA LYS A 573 13.63 -6.59 35.78
C LYS A 573 12.41 -7.51 35.77
N GLU A 574 11.23 -6.95 35.54
CA GLU A 574 9.97 -7.68 35.48
C GLU A 574 9.71 -8.29 34.10
N LYS A 575 10.48 -7.91 33.08
CA LYS A 575 10.25 -8.24 31.66
C LYS A 575 8.81 -8.01 31.24
N THR A 576 8.27 -6.85 31.60
CA THR A 576 6.90 -6.44 31.25
C THR A 576 6.88 -4.97 30.84
N ILE A 577 5.95 -4.63 29.96
CA ILE A 577 5.61 -3.25 29.63
C ILE A 577 4.25 -2.98 30.25
N VAL A 578 4.26 -2.22 31.35
CA VAL A 578 3.05 -1.83 32.07
C VAL A 578 2.37 -0.69 31.33
N ARG A 579 1.05 -0.79 31.14
CA ARG A 579 0.22 0.32 30.68
C ARG A 579 -0.85 0.65 31.70
N ASN A 580 -1.09 1.94 31.92
CA ASN A 580 -2.09 2.38 32.88
C ASN A 580 -2.55 3.83 32.59
N ALA A 581 -3.47 4.34 33.40
CA ALA A 581 -3.76 5.76 33.50
C ALA A 581 -3.67 6.19 34.97
N HIS A 582 -3.26 7.43 35.21
CA HIS A 582 -3.22 8.07 36.51
C HIS A 582 -4.13 9.29 36.49
N LYS A 583 -5.30 9.18 37.10
CA LYS A 583 -6.33 10.22 37.11
C LYS A 583 -6.71 10.60 38.53
N ASN A 584 -6.90 11.89 38.79
CA ASN A 584 -7.30 12.41 40.10
C ASN A 584 -6.39 11.93 41.25
N GLY A 585 -5.09 11.76 41.00
CA GLY A 585 -4.12 11.33 42.02
C GLY A 585 -4.01 9.82 42.25
N PHE A 586 -4.71 8.98 41.47
CA PHE A 586 -4.66 7.53 41.63
C PHE A 586 -4.36 6.81 40.31
N TRP A 587 -3.54 5.75 40.40
CA TRP A 587 -3.37 4.78 39.32
C TRP A 587 -4.60 3.90 39.20
N GLU A 588 -5.06 3.69 37.97
CA GLU A 588 -6.12 2.74 37.68
C GLU A 588 -5.57 1.30 37.57
N LYS A 589 -6.35 0.38 36.96
CA LYS A 589 -5.93 -1.01 36.77
C LYS A 589 -4.78 -1.11 35.76
N GLU A 590 -3.67 -1.75 36.13
CA GLU A 590 -2.56 -2.00 35.21
C GLU A 590 -2.91 -3.06 34.15
N GLU A 591 -2.42 -2.84 32.93
CA GLU A 591 -2.36 -3.82 31.83
C GLU A 591 -0.89 -4.23 31.63
N ARG A 592 -0.63 -5.54 31.59
CA ARG A 592 0.74 -6.10 31.72
C ARG A 592 1.06 -7.21 30.71
N GLU A 593 0.06 -7.68 30.00
CA GLU A 593 0.15 -8.74 29.00
C GLU A 593 0.97 -8.31 27.78
N GLY A 594 1.59 -9.29 27.12
CA GLY A 594 2.47 -9.10 25.97
C GLY A 594 3.90 -9.59 26.23
N ASP A 595 4.67 -9.73 25.16
CA ASP A 595 6.09 -10.08 25.22
C ASP A 595 6.95 -8.90 25.70
N PHE A 596 8.26 -9.10 25.89
CA PHE A 596 9.18 -8.00 26.22
C PHE A 596 10.21 -7.80 25.10
N PRO A 597 9.91 -6.95 24.09
CA PRO A 597 10.72 -6.81 22.88
C PRO A 597 11.91 -5.83 23.01
N LEU A 598 12.20 -5.34 24.22
CA LEU A 598 13.23 -4.33 24.47
C LEU A 598 14.46 -4.95 25.12
N GLU A 599 15.63 -4.42 24.78
CA GLU A 599 16.92 -4.86 25.29
C GLU A 599 17.72 -3.64 25.76
N LYS A 600 18.43 -3.74 26.90
CA LYS A 600 19.24 -2.63 27.41
C LYS A 600 20.39 -2.33 26.46
N GLU A 601 20.75 -1.06 26.34
CA GLU A 601 21.80 -0.56 25.44
C GLU A 601 21.57 -0.86 23.95
N ARG A 602 20.36 -1.32 23.58
CA ARG A 602 19.97 -1.54 22.20
C ARG A 602 18.89 -0.55 21.81
N GLY A 603 19.09 0.13 20.70
CA GLY A 603 18.10 1.01 20.09
C GLY A 603 16.82 0.26 19.75
N PHE A 604 15.69 0.92 20.00
CA PHE A 604 14.37 0.49 19.55
C PHE A 604 13.68 1.61 18.78
N ASP A 605 12.69 1.18 18.01
CA ASP A 605 11.73 2.07 17.38
C ASP A 605 10.34 1.78 17.94
N MET A 606 9.64 2.80 18.40
CA MET A 606 8.28 2.66 18.92
C MET A 606 7.36 3.62 18.20
N THR A 607 6.19 3.14 17.80
CA THR A 607 5.13 3.98 17.23
C THR A 607 3.90 3.89 18.11
N ILE A 608 3.43 5.04 18.57
CA ILE A 608 2.18 5.22 19.30
C ILE A 608 1.18 5.85 18.34
N VAL A 609 0.05 5.20 18.10
CA VAL A 609 -1.02 5.71 17.21
C VAL A 609 -2.27 5.94 18.04
N ASN A 610 -2.84 7.15 17.96
CA ASN A 610 -4.14 7.41 18.54
C ASN A 610 -5.24 6.98 17.56
N GLU A 611 -5.87 5.84 17.77
CA GLU A 611 -7.05 5.41 16.98
C GLU A 611 -8.32 5.66 17.79
N PRO A 612 -9.52 5.78 17.19
CA PRO A 612 -10.73 6.24 17.89
C PRO A 612 -11.12 5.48 19.18
N TYR A 613 -10.69 4.22 19.32
CA TYR A 613 -11.08 3.34 20.43
C TYR A 613 -9.92 2.96 21.37
N SER A 614 -8.67 3.09 20.91
CA SER A 614 -7.51 2.72 21.71
C SER A 614 -6.23 3.28 21.13
N ILE A 615 -5.26 3.50 22.01
CA ILE A 615 -3.88 3.71 21.61
C ILE A 615 -3.32 2.39 21.03
N GLN A 616 -2.77 2.43 19.82
CA GLN A 616 -2.02 1.31 19.23
C GLN A 616 -0.54 1.48 19.51
N ILE A 617 0.12 0.40 19.93
CA ILE A 617 1.54 0.40 20.28
C ILE A 617 2.26 -0.57 19.34
N PHE A 618 3.27 -0.07 18.64
CA PHE A 618 4.17 -0.86 17.82
C PHE A 618 5.58 -0.70 18.35
N ILE A 619 6.33 -1.80 18.47
CA ILE A 619 7.75 -1.79 18.87
C ILE A 619 8.52 -2.61 17.84
N ASN A 620 9.59 -2.04 17.30
CA ASN A 620 10.40 -2.62 16.23
C ASN A 620 9.52 -3.16 15.08
N ASN A 621 8.54 -2.34 14.70
CA ASN A 621 7.54 -2.61 13.68
C ASN A 621 6.55 -3.75 13.90
N GLN A 622 6.59 -4.39 15.06
CA GLN A 622 5.60 -5.39 15.44
C GLN A 622 4.58 -4.75 16.35
N ARG A 623 3.29 -5.06 16.13
CA ARG A 623 2.24 -4.60 17.02
C ARG A 623 2.45 -5.26 18.38
N PHE A 624 2.77 -4.45 19.38
CA PHE A 624 2.96 -4.89 20.75
C PHE A 624 1.61 -5.11 21.45
N GLY A 625 0.69 -4.15 21.30
CA GLY A 625 -0.61 -4.22 21.96
C GLY A 625 -1.47 -2.99 21.73
N THR A 626 -2.57 -2.92 22.46
CA THR A 626 -3.49 -1.79 22.49
C THR A 626 -3.77 -1.37 23.92
N PHE A 627 -4.15 -0.11 24.10
CA PHE A 627 -4.65 0.41 25.36
C PHE A 627 -5.96 1.14 25.12
N GLU A 628 -7.07 0.62 25.65
CA GLU A 628 -8.38 1.24 25.54
C GLU A 628 -8.36 2.62 26.20
N HIS A 629 -8.99 3.61 25.57
CA HIS A 629 -8.99 4.96 26.11
C HIS A 629 -9.69 5.01 27.45
N ARG A 630 -9.00 5.60 28.44
CA ARG A 630 -9.57 5.85 29.77
C ARG A 630 -9.98 7.30 29.94
N THR A 631 -10.38 7.93 28.84
CA THR A 631 -10.83 9.32 28.71
C THR A 631 -12.03 9.37 27.78
N PRO A 632 -13.03 10.24 28.03
CA PRO A 632 -14.25 10.29 27.21
C PRO A 632 -14.04 10.89 25.82
N ASN A 633 -13.03 11.76 25.61
CA ASN A 633 -12.77 12.41 24.32
C ASN A 633 -11.33 12.18 23.84
N PRO A 634 -10.97 10.94 23.42
CA PRO A 634 -9.59 10.59 23.07
C PRO A 634 -9.02 11.37 21.87
N GLU A 635 -9.83 12.03 21.06
CA GLU A 635 -9.35 12.88 19.96
C GLU A 635 -8.86 14.27 20.44
N SER A 636 -9.29 14.71 21.63
CA SER A 636 -9.00 16.05 22.14
C SER A 636 -8.33 16.09 23.51
N ASP A 637 -8.43 15.01 24.30
CA ASP A 637 -7.99 15.00 25.69
C ASP A 637 -6.47 14.82 25.86
N TYR A 638 -5.81 14.15 24.90
CA TYR A 638 -4.35 14.03 24.88
C TYR A 638 -3.72 15.34 24.40
N ILE A 639 -3.31 16.23 25.30
CA ILE A 639 -2.80 17.57 24.95
C ILE A 639 -1.27 17.64 24.83
N GLY A 640 -0.58 16.65 25.37
CA GLY A 640 0.88 16.60 25.37
C GLY A 640 1.40 15.22 25.72
N MET A 641 2.72 15.11 25.71
CA MET A 641 3.44 13.89 26.06
C MET A 641 4.64 14.16 26.95
N ARG A 642 5.02 13.17 27.75
CA ARG A 642 6.23 13.19 28.58
C ARG A 642 7.00 11.88 28.44
N ILE A 643 8.32 11.96 28.42
CA ILE A 643 9.25 10.83 28.48
C ILE A 643 10.16 11.03 29.68
N ASP A 644 10.33 10.00 30.50
CA ASP A 644 11.13 10.05 31.72
C ASP A 644 11.80 8.69 32.02
N GLY A 645 12.72 8.67 32.98
CA GLY A 645 13.44 7.51 33.45
C GLY A 645 14.71 7.19 32.64
N ASP A 646 15.15 5.93 32.75
CA ASP A 646 16.48 5.51 32.30
C ASP A 646 16.50 5.21 30.79
N ILE A 647 16.34 6.24 29.97
CA ILE A 647 16.34 6.15 28.51
C ILE A 647 17.12 7.31 27.89
N GLU A 648 17.78 7.02 26.78
CA GLU A 648 18.29 8.04 25.88
C GLU A 648 17.39 8.13 24.65
N MET A 649 16.77 9.29 24.43
CA MET A 649 15.97 9.55 23.24
C MET A 649 16.85 10.10 22.12
N THR A 650 16.73 9.51 20.93
CA THR A 650 17.51 9.89 19.74
C THR A 650 16.65 10.56 18.67
N GLY A 651 15.33 10.33 18.69
CA GLY A 651 14.39 10.94 17.76
C GLY A 651 12.95 10.89 18.27
N ILE A 652 12.18 11.92 17.93
CA ILE A 652 10.74 12.01 18.17
C ILE A 652 10.14 12.67 16.92
N GLU A 653 9.19 11.99 16.28
CA GLU A 653 8.53 12.48 15.07
C GLU A 653 7.01 12.35 15.19
N PHE A 654 6.29 13.24 14.51
CA PHE A 654 4.83 13.23 14.47
C PHE A 654 4.37 13.07 13.02
N SER A 655 3.39 12.19 12.78
CA SER A 655 2.81 12.00 11.44
C SER A 655 1.28 11.82 11.51
N HIS A 656 0.62 11.90 10.35
CA HIS A 656 -0.83 11.77 10.19
C HIS A 656 -1.23 10.45 9.52
#